data_AF-A0A9D6N2D2-F1
#
_entry.id   AF-A0A9D6N2D2-F1
#
_cell.length_a   1.000
_cell.length_b   1.000
_cell.length_c   1.000
_cell.angle_alpha   90.00
_cell.angle_beta   90.00
_cell.angle_gamma   90.00
#
_symmetry.space_group_name_H-M   'P 1'
#
loop_
_entity.id
_entity.type
_entity.pdbx_description
1 polymer ?
#
loop_
_entity_poly.entity_id
_entity_poly.type
_entity_poly.pdbx_seq_one_letter_code
_entity_poly.pdbx_strand_id
1 'polypeptide(L)'
;MRTLLFLGVVLGSLPLFSQETQVIERGPHHRVVNITEPPSPESPNGRVVRYTELAAGMHYWDGTEWRESDADYDLNGPTALAQHTAHRVTLKSNLAEADSVQVITPDGKDFYARPLFLAYRDGTNVALVAEVKDCVGEWVAPGVVVYNDAFDGIEAAVRLTVTQFGFEQDVVLLNQQGLNPATDYGMNVQTATLECWSEVTRAPQAEQVTLAMPNQEQDVLLKFGTMEMRQGSAFTSSGEGPELPVFKRYGVIAGKTYLVESVRSRDFWQLLETLPPPPEANPDDVRVKPRKPLNSDRELLASLKGKSGKKLTTAQFKRGVWDKKKAVVLDYQLVQSNTNNWVFTAGETFLISGPTVFSGATRFEGPCTIKFSKNASASLSISGPVVWDAGPYREIICTARDDDSVGQPISTGTLSGTYATAALNLTGSGQATLMLQYLRVSYAQTAVQGQYFGSANPLTVRHAQFINCAEGFRGQFGTYKIQNVLMTGLGVAFSSYYNATIQAAHLTVNGTPLFHQTSYNPSVSTFVVDNSILNGSSTSGLSYSGTGTSYYYPASTVPLFTAVGGGSHYLPKTSSLRNTGTATLDTTLAADLKLMTTEPPGVLTSDVQVDNELNVSAQRDTDTPDAGFHYSPVDWLVSTLGVAGCNLTLKGGAVVGFTGSAGIWLKPGSSLSSQGLPHRMNVITRYSLVQESPAAGASGGGVVATAIYTGNTGVTLATAPSVDCRFTAFHPGYGSYHLSTSDGVGGTSFYLTKSVLLRDCQFYGGALSLGANTASATVTLNNNLVYRGSVVCGGLMTFSMRNHLNYKTAISVTAPTGNTWVFKDNAFDACTVTQSGAAVTHDYNGYVNASARLTPSAPNDRVIASFAYSTASVGLGPWYHTDATYATGLVDRGSQTWGAAGLAHHTVKTAQTPERLDASSASNALVDGGFHFAAIDVTTGLPMDSDGDGLFDVIEDSNGDGIAGAGESSWTSPNNGLGGGTLFLLFTPLKP
;
A
#
# COMPACT_ATOMS: atom_id res chain seq x y z
N MET A 1 -61.39 -46.37 -8.70
CA MET A 1 -61.53 -44.96 -8.26
C MET A 1 -60.72 -44.80 -6.98
N ARG A 2 -59.44 -44.36 -7.06
CA ARG A 2 -58.93 -43.01 -6.68
C ARG A 2 -59.40 -42.60 -5.27
N THR A 3 -58.51 -42.40 -4.29
CA THR A 3 -57.69 -41.18 -4.18
C THR A 3 -56.47 -41.38 -3.27
N LEU A 4 -55.37 -40.72 -3.63
CA LEU A 4 -54.02 -40.75 -3.03
C LEU A 4 -53.97 -40.35 -1.54
N LEU A 5 -53.12 -41.02 -0.77
CA LEU A 5 -52.54 -40.50 0.47
C LEU A 5 -51.11 -39.99 0.17
N PHE A 6 -50.88 -38.68 0.33
CA PHE A 6 -49.55 -38.07 0.31
C PHE A 6 -48.88 -38.30 1.68
N LEU A 7 -47.71 -38.93 1.66
CA LEU A 7 -46.83 -39.07 2.82
C LEU A 7 -46.04 -37.75 2.98
N GLY A 8 -46.35 -36.96 4.01
CA GLY A 8 -45.60 -35.77 4.36
C GLY A 8 -44.23 -36.13 4.92
N VAL A 9 -43.17 -35.86 4.16
CA VAL A 9 -41.78 -35.88 4.65
C VAL A 9 -41.60 -34.67 5.56
N VAL A 10 -41.37 -34.93 6.85
CA VAL A 10 -40.88 -33.92 7.80
C VAL A 10 -39.44 -33.62 7.41
N LEU A 11 -39.23 -32.53 6.67
CA LEU A 11 -37.92 -31.90 6.54
C LEU A 11 -37.55 -31.33 7.90
N GLY A 12 -36.66 -32.02 8.62
CA GLY A 12 -35.98 -31.45 9.76
C GLY A 12 -35.23 -30.19 9.33
N SER A 13 -35.56 -29.05 9.94
CA SER A 13 -34.80 -27.82 9.83
C SER A 13 -33.37 -28.10 10.28
N LEU A 14 -32.43 -28.13 9.34
CA LEU A 14 -31.01 -28.00 9.65
C LEU A 14 -30.81 -26.70 10.45
N PRO A 15 -29.99 -26.70 11.51
CA PRO A 15 -29.72 -25.47 12.23
C PRO A 15 -29.10 -24.46 11.26
N LEU A 16 -29.70 -23.27 11.14
CA LEU A 16 -29.05 -22.14 10.50
C LEU A 16 -27.82 -21.80 11.34
N PHE A 17 -26.63 -22.20 10.89
CA PHE A 17 -25.40 -21.62 11.42
C PHE A 17 -25.36 -20.15 10.99
N SER A 18 -25.25 -19.24 11.95
CA SER A 18 -25.07 -17.80 11.67
C SER A 18 -23.60 -17.46 11.49
N GLN A 19 -23.30 -16.45 10.68
CA GLN A 19 -21.98 -15.85 10.59
C GLN A 19 -21.49 -15.43 11.98
N GLU A 20 -20.32 -15.92 12.40
CA GLU A 20 -19.72 -15.57 13.69
C GLU A 20 -18.56 -14.59 13.46
N THR A 21 -18.60 -13.43 14.11
CA THR A 21 -17.51 -12.44 14.09
C THR A 21 -16.81 -12.45 15.44
N GLN A 22 -15.51 -12.71 15.43
CA GLN A 22 -14.67 -12.78 16.62
C GLN A 22 -13.51 -11.79 16.52
N VAL A 23 -13.33 -10.96 17.55
CA VAL A 23 -12.11 -10.17 17.74
C VAL A 23 -11.09 -11.03 18.48
N ILE A 24 -9.98 -11.35 17.83
CA ILE A 24 -8.94 -12.24 18.39
C ILE A 24 -7.77 -11.48 19.01
N GLU A 25 -7.63 -10.19 18.69
CA GLU A 25 -6.58 -9.31 19.24
C GLU A 25 -7.07 -7.86 19.26
N ARG A 26 -6.67 -7.09 20.28
CA ARG A 26 -6.86 -5.64 20.39
C ARG A 26 -5.55 -4.98 20.81
N GLY A 27 -5.26 -3.83 20.20
CA GLY A 27 -4.24 -2.88 20.67
C GLY A 27 -4.77 -1.45 20.61
N PRO A 28 -3.98 -0.41 20.93
CA PRO A 28 -4.48 0.97 21.05
C PRO A 28 -5.10 1.52 19.76
N HIS A 29 -4.65 1.02 18.60
CA HIS A 29 -5.02 1.53 17.27
C HIS A 29 -5.50 0.44 16.31
N HIS A 30 -5.71 -0.79 16.82
CA HIS A 30 -6.05 -1.92 15.95
C HIS A 30 -6.89 -2.98 16.65
N ARG A 31 -7.56 -3.79 15.83
CA ARG A 31 -8.06 -5.11 16.21
C ARG A 31 -7.90 -6.09 15.06
N VAL A 32 -7.70 -7.37 15.39
CA VAL A 32 -7.70 -8.45 14.39
C VAL A 32 -9.03 -9.17 14.46
N VAL A 33 -9.70 -9.30 13.32
CA VAL A 33 -11.06 -9.85 13.23
C VAL A 33 -11.04 -11.12 12.39
N ASN A 34 -11.66 -12.17 12.92
CA ASN A 34 -12.04 -13.37 12.18
C ASN A 34 -13.56 -13.38 11.96
N ILE A 35 -13.98 -13.66 10.74
CA ILE A 35 -15.36 -13.92 10.37
C ILE A 35 -15.42 -15.37 9.90
N THR A 36 -16.17 -16.20 10.61
CA THR A 36 -16.42 -17.58 10.23
C THR A 36 -17.78 -17.68 9.57
N GLU A 37 -17.79 -17.98 8.29
CA GLU A 37 -18.98 -18.28 7.51
C GLU A 37 -19.21 -19.79 7.47
N PRO A 38 -20.45 -20.26 7.69
CA PRO A 38 -20.76 -21.67 7.62
C PRO A 38 -20.64 -22.23 6.20
N PRO A 39 -20.55 -23.56 6.05
CA PRO A 39 -20.65 -24.22 4.76
C PRO A 39 -21.86 -23.75 3.95
N SER A 40 -21.64 -23.44 2.68
CA SER A 40 -22.68 -23.08 1.71
C SER A 40 -22.48 -23.88 0.41
N PRO A 41 -23.47 -23.95 -0.50
CA PRO A 41 -23.29 -24.57 -1.81
C PRO A 41 -22.10 -23.99 -2.60
N GLU A 42 -21.78 -22.73 -2.30
CA GLU A 42 -20.68 -21.99 -2.88
C GLU A 42 -19.36 -22.18 -2.13
N SER A 43 -19.38 -22.41 -0.81
CA SER A 43 -18.20 -22.72 0.02
C SER A 43 -18.46 -23.97 0.87
N PRO A 44 -18.31 -25.19 0.31
CA PRO A 44 -18.74 -26.44 0.97
C PRO A 44 -18.05 -26.74 2.31
N ASN A 45 -16.93 -26.08 2.59
CA ASN A 45 -16.14 -26.26 3.82
C ASN A 45 -16.29 -25.09 4.82
N GLY A 46 -17.18 -24.13 4.56
CA GLY A 46 -17.21 -22.84 5.26
C GLY A 46 -16.06 -21.94 4.84
N ARG A 47 -16.01 -20.72 5.36
CA ARG A 47 -14.97 -19.74 5.02
C ARG A 47 -14.54 -19.00 6.28
N VAL A 48 -13.23 -18.83 6.46
CA VAL A 48 -12.70 -17.91 7.47
C VAL A 48 -12.11 -16.70 6.75
N VAL A 49 -12.74 -15.55 6.95
CA VAL A 49 -12.22 -14.25 6.53
C VAL A 49 -11.46 -13.64 7.69
N ARG A 50 -10.21 -13.23 7.47
CA ARG A 50 -9.37 -12.56 8.47
C ARG A 50 -8.87 -11.23 7.93
N TYR A 51 -8.95 -10.19 8.75
CA TYR A 51 -8.37 -8.88 8.44
C TYR A 51 -7.95 -8.14 9.71
N THR A 52 -7.06 -7.16 9.54
CA THR A 52 -6.64 -6.25 10.61
C THR A 52 -7.31 -4.90 10.40
N GLU A 53 -8.12 -4.48 11.35
CA GLU A 53 -8.76 -3.16 11.34
C GLU A 53 -7.90 -2.13 12.08
N LEU A 54 -7.80 -0.93 11.51
CA LEU A 54 -6.96 0.17 11.96
C LEU A 54 -7.74 1.48 12.03
N ALA A 55 -7.58 2.16 13.15
CA ALA A 55 -8.00 3.54 13.38
C ALA A 55 -7.20 4.10 14.57
N ALA A 56 -6.92 5.40 14.60
CA ALA A 56 -6.29 6.02 15.76
C ALA A 56 -7.22 5.93 16.99
N GLY A 57 -6.64 5.70 18.16
CA GLY A 57 -7.33 5.61 19.45
C GLY A 57 -8.58 4.72 19.53
N MET A 58 -8.67 3.63 18.74
CA MET A 58 -9.79 2.67 18.81
C MET A 58 -10.05 2.19 20.23
N HIS A 59 -9.00 2.02 21.02
CA HIS A 59 -9.11 1.48 22.37
C HIS A 59 -8.35 2.31 23.40
N TYR A 60 -8.87 2.34 24.63
CA TYR A 60 -8.17 2.81 25.82
C TYR A 60 -7.86 1.65 26.76
N TRP A 61 -6.79 1.78 27.54
CA TRP A 61 -6.42 0.81 28.56
C TRP A 61 -7.15 1.14 29.87
N ASP A 62 -7.99 0.22 30.36
CA ASP A 62 -8.75 0.41 31.62
C ASP A 62 -7.95 0.05 32.88
N GLY A 63 -6.71 -0.43 32.73
CA GLY A 63 -5.88 -0.97 33.79
C GLY A 63 -5.69 -2.49 33.71
N THR A 64 -6.56 -3.18 32.97
CA THR A 64 -6.60 -4.65 32.86
C THR A 64 -6.70 -5.15 31.42
N GLU A 65 -7.47 -4.48 30.57
CA GLU A 65 -7.71 -4.86 29.18
C GLU A 65 -7.92 -3.63 28.28
N TRP A 66 -7.83 -3.84 26.97
CA TRP A 66 -8.19 -2.84 25.97
C TRP A 66 -9.71 -2.79 25.79
N ARG A 67 -10.31 -1.62 26.03
CA ARG A 67 -11.75 -1.35 25.81
C ARG A 67 -11.97 -0.38 24.68
N GLU A 68 -13.12 -0.47 24.02
CA GLU A 68 -13.56 0.50 23.00
C GLU A 68 -13.53 1.92 23.58
N SER A 69 -12.96 2.86 22.84
CA SER A 69 -12.96 4.26 23.22
C SER A 69 -14.36 4.88 23.12
N ASP A 70 -14.70 5.73 24.09
CA ASP A 70 -15.91 6.55 24.12
C ASP A 70 -15.52 8.01 24.32
N ALA A 71 -15.62 8.80 23.26
CA ALA A 71 -15.18 10.19 23.22
C ALA A 71 -16.33 11.14 23.58
N ASP A 72 -16.72 11.12 24.84
CA ASP A 72 -17.64 12.10 25.43
C ASP A 72 -17.05 12.72 26.70
N TYR A 73 -17.61 13.86 27.09
CA TYR A 73 -17.26 14.56 28.31
C TYR A 73 -18.24 14.22 29.43
N ASP A 74 -17.72 13.61 30.49
CA ASP A 74 -18.40 13.52 31.78
C ASP A 74 -18.35 14.88 32.49
N LEU A 75 -19.52 15.51 32.65
CA LEU A 75 -19.64 16.80 33.33
C LEU A 75 -19.57 16.62 34.85
N ASN A 76 -18.52 17.14 35.47
CA ASN A 76 -18.25 17.05 36.91
C ASN A 76 -18.15 18.45 37.54
N GLY A 77 -19.26 19.18 37.56
CA GLY A 77 -19.32 20.53 38.13
C GLY A 77 -18.53 21.56 37.31
N PRO A 78 -17.41 22.12 37.81
CA PRO A 78 -16.60 23.11 37.10
C PRO A 78 -15.68 22.50 36.02
N THR A 79 -15.67 21.16 35.87
CA THR A 79 -14.80 20.48 34.89
C THR A 79 -15.59 19.53 34.00
N ALA A 80 -15.18 19.42 32.73
CA ALA A 80 -15.64 18.41 31.78
C ALA A 80 -14.48 17.45 31.51
N LEU A 81 -14.70 16.14 31.68
CA LEU A 81 -13.65 15.11 31.64
C LEU A 81 -13.93 14.08 30.55
N ALA A 82 -13.01 13.91 29.61
CA ALA A 82 -13.00 12.77 28.69
C ALA A 82 -12.01 11.73 29.21
N GLN A 83 -12.51 10.63 29.78
CA GLN A 83 -11.69 9.61 30.47
C GLN A 83 -11.64 8.25 29.76
N HIS A 84 -12.59 7.98 28.87
CA HIS A 84 -12.71 6.71 28.15
C HIS A 84 -12.09 6.76 26.75
N THR A 85 -11.05 7.57 26.58
CA THR A 85 -10.23 7.67 25.38
C THR A 85 -8.77 7.44 25.75
N ALA A 86 -7.94 7.00 24.79
CA ALA A 86 -6.53 6.75 25.06
C ALA A 86 -5.76 8.02 25.48
N HIS A 87 -6.13 9.18 24.94
CA HIS A 87 -5.73 10.49 25.49
C HIS A 87 -6.85 10.98 26.39
N ARG A 88 -6.54 11.67 27.49
CA ARG A 88 -7.58 12.19 28.42
C ARG A 88 -7.63 13.70 28.34
N VAL A 89 -8.83 14.27 28.33
CA VAL A 89 -9.02 15.72 28.23
C VAL A 89 -9.75 16.21 29.47
N THR A 90 -9.27 17.31 30.05
CA THR A 90 -9.96 18.05 31.11
C THR A 90 -10.13 19.49 30.69
N LEU A 91 -11.38 19.95 30.65
CA LEU A 91 -11.73 21.33 30.36
C LEU A 91 -12.29 22.01 31.61
N LYS A 92 -11.91 23.27 31.84
CA LYS A 92 -12.53 24.10 32.90
C LYS A 92 -13.76 24.82 32.37
N SER A 93 -14.75 25.02 33.23
CA SER A 93 -15.99 25.70 32.83
C SER A 93 -15.77 27.13 32.37
N ASN A 94 -14.69 27.80 32.77
CA ASN A 94 -14.33 29.14 32.32
C ASN A 94 -13.05 29.12 31.46
N LEU A 95 -13.14 29.55 30.20
CA LEU A 95 -12.02 29.50 29.25
C LEU A 95 -10.85 30.40 29.64
N ALA A 96 -11.13 31.55 30.28
CA ALA A 96 -10.12 32.54 30.66
C ALA A 96 -9.25 32.10 31.85
N GLU A 97 -9.63 31.05 32.56
CA GLU A 97 -8.84 30.52 33.66
C GLU A 97 -7.48 29.98 33.18
N ALA A 98 -6.47 30.07 34.05
CA ALA A 98 -5.21 29.38 33.82
C ALA A 98 -5.49 27.88 33.64
N ASP A 99 -4.80 27.22 32.71
CA ASP A 99 -4.91 25.77 32.49
C ASP A 99 -6.35 25.34 32.17
N SER A 100 -7.07 26.13 31.35
CA SER A 100 -8.45 25.84 30.97
C SER A 100 -8.59 24.62 30.07
N VAL A 101 -7.51 24.23 29.40
CA VAL A 101 -7.38 23.00 28.62
C VAL A 101 -6.21 22.17 29.16
N GLN A 102 -6.50 20.93 29.56
CA GLN A 102 -5.49 19.91 29.83
C GLN A 102 -5.72 18.72 28.91
N VAL A 103 -4.65 18.24 28.28
CA VAL A 103 -4.59 16.97 27.57
C VAL A 103 -3.51 16.10 28.21
N ILE A 104 -3.86 14.88 28.60
CA ILE A 104 -2.92 13.83 28.98
C ILE A 104 -2.78 12.90 27.78
N THR A 105 -1.57 12.82 27.23
CA THR A 105 -1.27 11.97 26.08
C THR A 105 -1.37 10.49 26.45
N PRO A 106 -1.51 9.56 25.47
CA PRO A 106 -1.55 8.13 25.74
C PRO A 106 -0.32 7.57 26.48
N ASP A 107 0.85 8.21 26.32
CA ASP A 107 2.07 7.90 27.06
C ASP A 107 2.20 8.62 28.41
N GLY A 108 1.10 9.23 28.91
CA GLY A 108 0.99 9.79 30.25
C GLY A 108 1.62 11.17 30.44
N LYS A 109 1.88 11.91 29.36
CA LYS A 109 2.48 13.26 29.43
C LYS A 109 1.40 14.33 29.46
N ASP A 110 1.66 15.38 30.23
CA ASP A 110 0.76 16.50 30.45
C ASP A 110 0.99 17.66 29.47
N PHE A 111 -0.06 18.08 28.78
CA PHE A 111 -0.11 19.31 28.00
C PHE A 111 -1.21 20.23 28.54
N TYR A 112 -0.83 21.42 29.00
CA TYR A 112 -1.71 22.44 29.54
C TYR A 112 -1.60 23.69 28.71
N ALA A 113 -2.75 24.17 28.23
CA ALA A 113 -2.84 25.35 27.41
C ALA A 113 -4.07 26.20 27.79
N ARG A 114 -4.03 27.45 27.34
CA ARG A 114 -5.21 28.31 27.27
C ARG A 114 -5.12 29.22 26.05
N PRO A 115 -6.20 29.38 25.26
CA PRO A 115 -6.31 30.47 24.31
C PRO A 115 -6.22 31.82 25.04
N LEU A 116 -5.48 32.77 24.49
CA LEU A 116 -5.28 34.08 25.11
C LEU A 116 -5.85 35.24 24.29
N PHE A 117 -5.51 35.35 23.01
CA PHE A 117 -5.94 36.46 22.17
C PHE A 117 -5.74 36.17 20.68
N LEU A 118 -6.38 36.98 19.85
CA LEU A 118 -6.13 37.10 18.42
C LEU A 118 -5.29 38.35 18.12
N ALA A 119 -4.37 38.28 17.17
CA ALA A 119 -3.55 39.40 16.73
C ALA A 119 -3.25 39.37 15.23
N TYR A 120 -3.01 40.52 14.61
CA TYR A 120 -2.40 40.60 13.29
C TYR A 120 -0.89 40.76 13.40
N ARG A 121 -0.14 40.13 12.48
CA ARG A 121 1.28 40.37 12.25
C ARG A 121 1.53 40.77 10.80
N ASP A 122 2.38 41.77 10.58
CA ASP A 122 2.88 42.18 9.27
C ASP A 122 4.37 42.53 9.38
N GLY A 123 5.24 41.56 9.06
CA GLY A 123 6.68 41.66 9.35
C GLY A 123 6.95 41.82 10.86
N THR A 124 7.53 42.95 11.26
CA THR A 124 7.77 43.29 12.67
C THR A 124 6.56 43.96 13.35
N ASN A 125 5.59 44.44 12.57
CA ASN A 125 4.42 45.12 13.11
C ASN A 125 3.42 44.09 13.63
N VAL A 126 2.84 44.35 14.80
CA VAL A 126 1.81 43.48 15.42
C VAL A 126 0.66 44.31 15.99
N ALA A 127 -0.57 43.79 15.97
CA ALA A 127 -1.72 44.47 16.54
C ALA A 127 -2.70 43.51 17.21
N LEU A 128 -3.11 43.83 18.44
CA LEU A 128 -4.10 43.06 19.19
C LEU A 128 -5.50 43.23 18.59
N VAL A 129 -6.13 42.12 18.23
CA VAL A 129 -7.51 42.06 17.71
C VAL A 129 -8.50 41.92 18.87
N ALA A 130 -8.40 40.84 19.64
CA ALA A 130 -9.31 40.57 20.76
C ALA A 130 -8.64 39.67 21.81
N GLU A 131 -8.88 39.94 23.09
CA GLU A 131 -8.47 39.11 24.22
C GLU A 131 -9.60 38.13 24.59
N VAL A 132 -9.23 36.91 25.02
CA VAL A 132 -10.16 35.97 25.62
C VAL A 132 -10.70 36.55 26.93
N LYS A 133 -12.01 36.50 27.12
CA LYS A 133 -12.70 36.99 28.32
C LYS A 133 -13.36 35.84 29.09
N ASP A 134 -13.83 36.14 30.31
CA ASP A 134 -14.61 35.19 31.11
C ASP A 134 -15.86 34.74 30.32
N CYS A 135 -15.95 33.45 30.00
CA CYS A 135 -17.08 32.82 29.31
C CYS A 135 -17.28 31.39 29.82
N VAL A 136 -18.53 30.93 29.91
CA VAL A 136 -18.86 29.59 30.42
C VAL A 136 -19.03 28.61 29.27
N GLY A 137 -18.39 27.45 29.35
CA GLY A 137 -18.53 26.38 28.38
C GLY A 137 -19.92 25.73 28.42
N GLU A 138 -20.46 25.46 27.25
CA GLU A 138 -21.71 24.73 27.02
C GLU A 138 -21.42 23.38 26.37
N TRP A 139 -21.94 22.30 26.94
CA TRP A 139 -21.95 20.99 26.30
C TRP A 139 -23.08 20.95 25.28
N VAL A 140 -22.73 20.84 23.99
CA VAL A 140 -23.68 21.00 22.87
C VAL A 140 -23.91 19.72 22.07
N ALA A 141 -22.98 18.76 22.17
CA ALA A 141 -23.05 17.42 21.58
C ALA A 141 -22.05 16.50 22.28
N PRO A 142 -22.18 15.16 22.13
CA PRO A 142 -21.16 14.23 22.61
C PRO A 142 -19.76 14.64 22.14
N GLY A 143 -18.84 14.77 23.08
CA GLY A 143 -17.45 15.17 22.82
C GLY A 143 -17.25 16.64 22.40
N VAL A 144 -18.28 17.50 22.44
CA VAL A 144 -18.19 18.91 21.99
C VAL A 144 -18.60 19.89 23.07
N VAL A 145 -17.68 20.79 23.43
CA VAL A 145 -17.91 21.93 24.31
C VAL A 145 -17.70 23.23 23.53
N VAL A 146 -18.60 24.19 23.68
CA VAL A 146 -18.49 25.52 23.05
C VAL A 146 -18.49 26.60 24.13
N TYR A 147 -17.50 27.47 24.07
CA TYR A 147 -17.43 28.72 24.80
C TYR A 147 -17.94 29.85 23.90
N ASN A 148 -19.24 30.15 24.01
CA ASN A 148 -19.86 31.26 23.31
C ASN A 148 -19.29 32.60 23.77
N ASP A 149 -19.22 33.58 22.85
CA ASP A 149 -18.77 34.95 23.16
C ASP A 149 -17.40 34.94 23.89
N ALA A 150 -16.44 34.22 23.34
CA ALA A 150 -15.15 33.94 23.99
C ALA A 150 -14.17 35.12 23.97
N PHE A 151 -14.35 36.05 23.03
CA PHE A 151 -13.41 37.15 22.77
C PHE A 151 -14.04 38.52 23.01
N ASP A 152 -13.22 39.51 23.38
CA ASP A 152 -13.68 40.88 23.57
C ASP A 152 -13.68 41.71 22.28
N GLY A 153 -14.78 42.43 22.00
CA GLY A 153 -14.86 43.35 20.86
C GLY A 153 -15.09 42.71 19.49
N ILE A 154 -15.17 41.39 19.39
CA ILE A 154 -15.56 40.64 18.18
C ILE A 154 -16.61 39.58 18.53
N GLU A 155 -17.45 39.17 17.56
CA GLU A 155 -18.39 38.05 17.74
C GLU A 155 -17.69 36.75 17.36
N ALA A 156 -17.14 36.05 18.36
CA ALA A 156 -16.42 34.80 18.16
C ALA A 156 -16.61 33.82 19.33
N ALA A 157 -16.50 32.53 19.04
CA ALA A 157 -16.56 31.44 20.00
C ALA A 157 -15.30 30.57 19.94
N VAL A 158 -15.05 29.80 20.99
CA VAL A 158 -14.07 28.71 20.97
C VAL A 158 -14.80 27.39 21.12
N ARG A 159 -14.63 26.48 20.16
CA ARG A 159 -15.20 25.12 20.21
C ARG A 159 -14.07 24.12 20.45
N LEU A 160 -14.23 23.28 21.45
CA LEU A 160 -13.28 22.24 21.83
C LEU A 160 -13.93 20.88 21.62
N THR A 161 -13.33 20.06 20.78
CA THR A 161 -13.83 18.74 20.39
C THR A 161 -12.86 17.66 20.85
N VAL A 162 -13.36 16.63 21.52
CA VAL A 162 -12.64 15.38 21.74
C VAL A 162 -13.25 14.31 20.84
N THR A 163 -12.40 13.55 20.18
CA THR A 163 -12.77 12.36 19.41
C THR A 163 -11.97 11.17 19.93
N GLN A 164 -12.27 9.96 19.48
CA GLN A 164 -11.41 8.81 19.76
C GLN A 164 -9.99 9.00 19.19
N PHE A 165 -9.84 9.81 18.13
CA PHE A 165 -8.59 10.01 17.38
C PHE A 165 -7.71 11.13 17.94
N GLY A 166 -8.28 12.12 18.63
CA GLY A 166 -7.55 13.31 19.07
C GLY A 166 -8.42 14.39 19.69
N PHE A 167 -7.79 15.54 19.92
CA PHE A 167 -8.39 16.75 20.48
C PHE A 167 -8.24 17.92 19.50
N GLU A 168 -9.28 18.71 19.34
CA GLU A 168 -9.35 19.83 18.39
C GLU A 168 -9.79 21.11 19.09
N GLN A 169 -9.18 22.23 18.72
CA GLN A 169 -9.59 23.57 19.13
C GLN A 169 -9.90 24.39 17.88
N ASP A 170 -11.12 24.92 17.85
CA ASP A 170 -11.62 25.80 16.80
C ASP A 170 -11.84 27.21 17.35
N VAL A 171 -11.25 28.21 16.70
CA VAL A 171 -11.68 29.62 16.84
C VAL A 171 -12.74 29.89 15.76
N VAL A 172 -13.95 30.20 16.18
CA VAL A 172 -15.12 30.37 15.30
C VAL A 172 -15.49 31.84 15.23
N LEU A 173 -15.25 32.48 14.07
CA LEU A 173 -15.58 33.88 13.79
C LEU A 173 -16.97 33.96 13.14
N LEU A 174 -17.85 34.82 13.67
CA LEU A 174 -19.28 34.83 13.32
C LEU A 174 -19.71 36.04 12.48
N ASN A 175 -18.93 37.13 12.47
CA ASN A 175 -19.19 38.32 11.65
C ASN A 175 -17.86 39.02 11.30
N GLN A 176 -17.92 40.08 10.49
CA GLN A 176 -16.72 40.81 10.03
C GLN A 176 -16.20 41.89 11.02
N GLN A 177 -16.85 42.08 12.17
CA GLN A 177 -16.57 43.20 13.08
C GLN A 177 -15.15 43.14 13.66
N GLY A 178 -14.36 44.19 13.43
CA GLY A 178 -13.02 44.34 14.01
C GLY A 178 -11.96 43.40 13.41
N LEU A 179 -12.24 42.79 12.26
CA LEU A 179 -11.37 41.82 11.61
C LEU A 179 -10.72 42.35 10.32
N ASN A 180 -10.90 43.62 9.95
CA ASN A 180 -10.29 44.12 8.70
C ASN A 180 -8.84 44.57 8.95
N PRO A 181 -7.82 43.86 8.43
CA PRO A 181 -6.42 44.18 8.69
C PRO A 181 -6.03 45.58 8.25
N ALA A 182 -6.56 46.07 7.13
CA ALA A 182 -6.21 47.37 6.57
C ALA A 182 -6.92 48.52 7.31
N THR A 183 -8.23 48.46 7.47
CA THR A 183 -9.01 49.59 8.02
C THR A 183 -8.93 49.68 9.54
N ASP A 184 -8.86 48.54 10.23
CA ASP A 184 -8.94 48.50 11.70
C ASP A 184 -7.54 48.60 12.35
N TYR A 185 -6.49 48.17 11.63
CA TYR A 185 -5.13 48.04 12.17
C TYR A 185 -4.02 48.66 11.32
N GLY A 186 -4.32 49.13 10.10
CA GLY A 186 -3.30 49.72 9.21
C GLY A 186 -2.26 48.72 8.69
N MET A 187 -2.60 47.44 8.62
CA MET A 187 -1.72 46.36 8.16
C MET A 187 -1.87 46.10 6.66
N ASN A 188 -0.82 45.59 6.02
CA ASN A 188 -0.88 45.20 4.60
C ASN A 188 -1.54 43.81 4.45
N VAL A 189 -2.74 43.77 3.87
CA VAL A 189 -3.51 42.53 3.65
C VAL A 189 -2.72 41.46 2.88
N GLN A 190 -1.79 41.88 2.00
CA GLN A 190 -1.02 40.96 1.16
C GLN A 190 0.08 40.20 1.92
N THR A 191 0.59 40.78 3.01
CA THR A 191 1.72 40.25 3.78
C THR A 191 1.35 39.89 5.21
N ALA A 192 0.21 40.38 5.71
CA ALA A 192 -0.21 40.15 7.08
C ALA A 192 -0.71 38.72 7.32
N THR A 193 -0.57 38.23 8.54
CA THR A 193 -1.17 36.99 9.05
C THR A 193 -2.09 37.30 10.23
N LEU A 194 -3.24 36.62 10.31
CA LEU A 194 -4.04 36.55 11.53
C LEU A 194 -3.46 35.45 12.40
N GLU A 195 -3.15 35.76 13.65
CA GLU A 195 -2.53 34.87 14.62
C GLU A 195 -3.48 34.57 15.79
N CYS A 196 -3.65 33.29 16.14
CA CYS A 196 -4.25 32.84 17.39
C CYS A 196 -3.14 32.47 18.37
N TRP A 197 -3.12 33.12 19.53
CA TRP A 197 -2.10 32.91 20.56
C TRP A 197 -2.66 32.11 21.73
N SER A 198 -2.03 30.97 22.01
CA SER A 198 -2.30 30.14 23.17
C SER A 198 -1.07 30.09 24.09
N GLU A 199 -1.26 30.34 25.39
CA GLU A 199 -0.19 30.16 26.39
C GLU A 199 -0.14 28.70 26.80
N VAL A 200 1.06 28.13 26.75
CA VAL A 200 1.34 26.76 27.16
C VAL A 200 2.10 26.82 28.49
N THR A 201 1.40 26.51 29.58
CA THR A 201 1.91 26.66 30.95
C THR A 201 2.74 25.45 31.38
N ARG A 202 2.39 24.26 30.87
CA ARG A 202 3.10 22.99 31.11
C ARG A 202 2.92 22.08 29.89
N ALA A 203 4.01 21.61 29.31
CA ALA A 203 3.99 20.63 28.23
C ALA A 203 5.23 19.72 28.34
N PRO A 204 5.22 18.49 27.81
CA PRO A 204 6.47 17.77 27.60
C PRO A 204 7.35 18.57 26.63
N GLN A 205 8.65 18.28 26.62
CA GLN A 205 9.55 18.86 25.62
C GLN A 205 9.03 18.52 24.22
N ALA A 206 8.66 19.56 23.47
CA ALA A 206 8.17 19.40 22.10
C ALA A 206 9.31 18.98 21.17
N GLU A 207 9.13 17.89 20.44
CA GLU A 207 9.91 17.67 19.22
C GLU A 207 9.33 18.56 18.13
N GLN A 208 10.15 19.45 17.57
CA GLN A 208 9.74 20.34 16.48
C GLN A 208 10.43 19.90 15.20
N VAL A 209 9.65 19.49 14.21
CA VAL A 209 10.15 19.18 12.87
C VAL A 209 9.80 20.36 11.96
N THR A 210 10.80 21.16 11.59
CA THR A 210 10.62 22.26 10.63
C THR A 210 10.24 21.69 9.27
N LEU A 211 9.11 22.15 8.72
CA LEU A 211 8.62 21.75 7.41
C LEU A 211 9.28 22.62 6.34
N ALA A 212 9.86 22.00 5.32
CA ALA A 212 10.50 22.73 4.22
C ALA A 212 9.42 23.39 3.34
N MET A 213 9.44 24.73 3.26
CA MET A 213 8.49 25.51 2.46
C MET A 213 9.21 26.38 1.42
N PRO A 214 8.64 26.55 0.21
CA PRO A 214 9.06 27.61 -0.70
C PRO A 214 8.85 29.00 -0.06
N ASN A 215 9.73 29.96 -0.34
CA ASN A 215 9.58 31.39 0.03
C ASN A 215 9.72 31.77 1.52
N GLN A 216 10.55 31.05 2.28
CA GLN A 216 10.91 31.39 3.69
C GLN A 216 9.77 31.36 4.71
N GLU A 217 8.62 30.77 4.38
CA GLU A 217 7.61 30.45 5.39
C GLU A 217 8.13 29.40 6.37
N GLN A 218 7.71 29.51 7.63
CA GLN A 218 8.04 28.53 8.67
C GLN A 218 6.75 27.91 9.19
N ASP A 219 6.65 26.59 9.05
CA ASP A 219 5.70 25.76 9.78
C ASP A 219 6.46 24.63 10.46
N VAL A 220 5.91 24.13 11.55
CA VAL A 220 6.51 23.06 12.34
C VAL A 220 5.48 21.98 12.59
N LEU A 221 5.83 20.71 12.39
CA LEU A 221 5.11 19.61 13.00
C LEU A 221 5.58 19.53 14.46
N LEU A 222 4.65 19.62 15.40
CA LEU A 222 4.96 19.51 16.83
C LEU A 222 4.56 18.14 17.32
N LYS A 223 5.45 17.46 18.05
CA LYS A 223 5.12 16.19 18.72
C LYS A 223 5.24 16.34 20.24
N PHE A 224 4.20 15.87 20.92
CA PHE A 224 4.09 15.81 22.37
C PHE A 224 3.89 14.35 22.77
N GLY A 225 4.98 13.59 22.88
CA GLY A 225 4.89 12.14 23.10
C GLY A 225 4.29 11.41 21.90
N THR A 226 3.23 10.63 22.11
CA THR A 226 2.55 9.87 21.04
C THR A 226 1.49 10.68 20.29
N MET A 227 1.30 11.96 20.63
CA MET A 227 0.40 12.86 19.90
C MET A 227 1.19 13.87 19.07
N GLU A 228 0.70 14.16 17.87
CA GLU A 228 1.29 15.15 16.97
C GLU A 228 0.26 16.23 16.59
N MET A 229 0.72 17.48 16.56
CA MET A 229 -0.04 18.63 16.09
C MET A 229 0.38 18.92 14.66
N ARG A 230 -0.50 18.56 13.74
CA ARG A 230 -0.33 18.69 12.29
C ARG A 230 -0.77 20.07 11.81
N GLN A 231 -0.49 20.36 10.54
CA GLN A 231 -1.04 21.57 9.90
C GLN A 231 -2.56 21.59 10.10
N GLY A 232 -3.05 22.70 10.65
CA GLY A 232 -4.47 22.98 10.74
C GLY A 232 -4.98 23.64 9.47
N SER A 233 -6.24 23.98 9.50
CA SER A 233 -7.00 24.51 8.39
C SER A 233 -7.91 25.64 8.84
N ALA A 234 -8.09 26.60 7.95
CA ALA A 234 -9.07 27.65 8.08
C ALA A 234 -10.10 27.54 6.95
N PHE A 235 -11.38 27.49 7.29
CA PHE A 235 -12.47 27.17 6.35
C PHE A 235 -13.79 27.82 6.77
N THR A 236 -14.77 27.85 5.87
CA THR A 236 -16.13 28.32 6.18
C THR A 236 -17.00 27.15 6.67
N SER A 237 -17.89 27.41 7.62
CA SER A 237 -18.83 26.39 8.13
C SER A 237 -19.84 25.91 7.08
N SER A 238 -20.04 26.69 5.99
CA SER A 238 -20.84 26.29 4.83
C SER A 238 -20.10 25.38 3.85
N GLY A 239 -18.78 25.24 3.96
CA GLY A 239 -17.94 24.56 2.98
C GLY A 239 -17.72 25.35 1.68
N GLU A 240 -18.08 26.63 1.66
CA GLU A 240 -17.87 27.55 0.55
C GLU A 240 -16.44 28.14 0.59
N GLY A 241 -15.68 28.04 -0.51
CA GLY A 241 -14.32 28.63 -0.63
C GLY A 241 -13.16 27.65 -0.35
N PRO A 242 -11.90 28.11 -0.42
CA PRO A 242 -10.73 27.29 -0.14
C PRO A 242 -10.59 26.96 1.34
N GLU A 243 -10.11 25.75 1.65
CA GLU A 243 -9.54 25.42 2.95
C GLU A 243 -8.09 25.94 2.98
N LEU A 244 -7.77 26.85 3.89
CA LEU A 244 -6.49 27.54 3.94
C LEU A 244 -5.58 26.92 5.01
N PRO A 245 -4.29 26.73 4.71
CA PRO A 245 -3.36 26.18 5.70
C PRO A 245 -3.20 27.13 6.90
N VAL A 246 -3.30 26.56 8.11
CA VAL A 246 -2.94 27.21 9.38
C VAL A 246 -1.55 26.73 9.79
N PHE A 247 -0.60 27.65 9.80
CA PHE A 247 0.80 27.41 10.18
C PHE A 247 0.99 27.65 11.67
N LYS A 248 2.02 27.04 12.25
CA LYS A 248 2.24 27.09 13.70
C LYS A 248 3.67 27.46 14.02
N ARG A 249 3.83 28.15 15.15
CA ARG A 249 5.11 28.47 15.78
C ARG A 249 5.00 28.15 17.27
N TYR A 250 6.02 27.50 17.81
CA TYR A 250 6.06 27.10 19.22
C TYR A 250 7.39 27.46 19.87
N GLY A 251 7.34 28.19 20.99
CA GLY A 251 8.56 28.55 21.70
C GLY A 251 8.38 29.57 22.81
N VAL A 252 9.50 29.92 23.44
CA VAL A 252 9.55 30.88 24.55
C VAL A 252 9.58 32.31 24.00
N ILE A 253 8.60 33.12 24.41
CA ILE A 253 8.49 34.54 24.09
C ILE A 253 8.31 35.30 25.40
N ALA A 254 9.14 36.31 25.66
CA ALA A 254 9.10 37.09 26.90
C ALA A 254 9.06 36.26 28.21
N GLY A 255 9.72 35.09 28.23
CA GLY A 255 9.84 34.22 29.42
C GLY A 255 8.68 33.23 29.63
N LYS A 256 7.73 33.14 28.70
CA LYS A 256 6.61 32.18 28.71
C LYS A 256 6.56 31.41 27.40
N THR A 257 5.98 30.22 27.40
CA THR A 257 5.85 29.39 26.20
C THR A 257 4.51 29.65 25.53
N TYR A 258 4.54 29.82 24.20
CA TYR A 258 3.34 30.06 23.40
C TYR A 258 3.28 29.10 22.21
N LEU A 259 2.05 28.68 21.90
CA LEU A 259 1.66 28.14 20.60
C LEU A 259 0.97 29.29 19.84
N VAL A 260 1.51 29.62 18.66
CA VAL A 260 0.96 30.65 17.78
C VAL A 260 0.56 30.00 16.49
N GLU A 261 -0.73 30.00 16.22
CA GLU A 261 -1.32 29.53 14.96
C GLU A 261 -1.53 30.73 14.05
N SER A 262 -1.32 30.59 12.74
CA SER A 262 -1.36 31.72 11.82
C SER A 262 -1.89 31.35 10.45
N VAL A 263 -2.71 32.23 9.88
CA VAL A 263 -3.25 32.12 8.53
C VAL A 263 -3.00 33.40 7.74
N ARG A 264 -2.66 33.29 6.46
CA ARG A 264 -2.39 34.45 5.59
C ARG A 264 -3.65 35.28 5.36
N SER A 265 -3.58 36.56 5.68
CA SER A 265 -4.72 37.47 5.61
C SER A 265 -5.25 37.66 4.20
N ARG A 266 -4.38 37.63 3.17
CA ARG A 266 -4.78 37.77 1.76
C ARG A 266 -5.86 36.77 1.35
N ASP A 267 -5.65 35.51 1.70
CA ASP A 267 -6.54 34.42 1.30
C ASP A 267 -7.66 34.26 2.35
N PHE A 268 -7.33 34.46 3.63
CA PHE A 268 -8.29 34.37 4.74
C PHE A 268 -9.39 35.42 4.69
N TRP A 269 -9.09 36.63 4.22
CA TRP A 269 -10.09 37.70 4.08
C TRP A 269 -11.21 37.30 3.09
N GLN A 270 -10.91 36.50 2.07
CA GLN A 270 -11.92 35.98 1.15
C GLN A 270 -12.95 35.07 1.86
N LEU A 271 -12.51 34.35 2.90
CA LEU A 271 -13.42 33.56 3.74
C LEU A 271 -14.27 34.49 4.61
N LEU A 272 -13.67 35.52 5.22
CA LEU A 272 -14.38 36.47 6.08
C LEU A 272 -15.45 37.28 5.35
N GLU A 273 -15.26 37.58 4.06
CA GLU A 273 -16.25 38.27 3.23
C GLU A 273 -17.57 37.49 3.07
N THR A 274 -17.57 36.19 3.36
CA THR A 274 -18.79 35.36 3.38
C THR A 274 -19.66 35.56 4.63
N LEU A 275 -19.11 36.17 5.68
CA LEU A 275 -19.80 36.42 6.94
C LEU A 275 -20.66 37.69 6.89
N PRO A 276 -21.68 37.81 7.75
CA PRO A 276 -22.45 39.04 7.89
C PRO A 276 -21.54 40.25 8.17
N PRO A 277 -21.80 41.42 7.54
CA PRO A 277 -21.10 42.65 7.89
C PRO A 277 -21.42 43.04 9.34
N PRO A 278 -20.64 43.96 9.95
CA PRO A 278 -20.95 44.47 11.28
C PRO A 278 -22.37 45.07 11.30
N PRO A 279 -23.09 45.03 12.45
CA PRO A 279 -24.36 45.73 12.58
C PRO A 279 -24.21 47.21 12.20
N GLU A 280 -25.24 47.82 11.58
CA GLU A 280 -25.21 49.26 11.26
C GLU A 280 -24.88 50.06 12.52
N ALA A 281 -23.75 50.77 12.48
CA ALA A 281 -23.27 51.54 13.61
C ALA A 281 -24.29 52.62 13.97
N ASN A 282 -24.65 52.71 15.25
CA ASN A 282 -25.33 53.88 15.76
C ASN A 282 -24.42 55.10 15.47
N PRO A 283 -24.90 56.20 14.85
CA PRO A 283 -24.04 57.36 14.53
C PRO A 283 -23.31 57.97 15.73
N ASP A 284 -23.73 57.65 16.96
CA ASP A 284 -23.08 58.03 18.22
C ASP A 284 -22.04 57.01 18.74
N ASP A 285 -21.97 55.80 18.16
CA ASP A 285 -20.90 54.85 18.45
C ASP A 285 -19.63 55.29 17.71
N VAL A 286 -18.71 55.83 18.50
CA VAL A 286 -17.36 56.24 18.08
C VAL A 286 -16.77 55.17 17.16
N ARG A 287 -16.57 55.50 15.87
CA ARG A 287 -15.75 54.71 14.93
C ARG A 287 -14.55 54.17 15.70
N VAL A 288 -14.42 52.84 15.78
CA VAL A 288 -13.26 52.19 16.39
C VAL A 288 -12.03 52.87 15.81
N LYS A 289 -11.33 53.67 16.62
CA LYS A 289 -10.11 54.33 16.15
C LYS A 289 -9.16 53.21 15.73
N PRO A 290 -8.56 53.28 14.53
CA PRO A 290 -7.63 52.26 14.09
C PRO A 290 -6.58 52.07 15.19
N ARG A 291 -6.44 50.83 15.66
CA ARG A 291 -5.48 50.53 16.71
C ARG A 291 -4.09 50.65 16.09
N LYS A 292 -3.23 51.48 16.68
CA LYS A 292 -1.87 51.63 16.16
C LYS A 292 -1.12 50.30 16.25
N PRO A 293 -0.41 49.87 15.19
CA PRO A 293 0.47 48.72 15.27
C PRO A 293 1.59 48.96 16.28
N LEU A 294 1.96 47.90 16.97
CA LEU A 294 3.10 47.78 17.88
C LEU A 294 4.27 47.14 17.13
N ASN A 295 5.49 47.19 17.68
CA ASN A 295 6.72 46.82 16.96
C ASN A 295 7.37 45.53 17.47
N SER A 296 6.80 44.87 18.48
CA SER A 296 7.34 43.61 19.01
C SER A 296 6.30 42.78 19.75
N ASP A 297 6.55 41.47 19.82
CA ASP A 297 5.73 40.54 20.62
C ASP A 297 5.73 40.91 22.11
N ARG A 298 6.82 41.51 22.62
CA ARG A 298 6.90 41.97 24.01
C ARG A 298 5.95 43.14 24.28
N GLU A 299 5.86 44.10 23.35
CA GLU A 299 4.90 45.20 23.43
C GLU A 299 3.46 44.68 23.28
N LEU A 300 3.23 43.70 22.40
CA LEU A 300 1.92 43.06 22.24
C LEU A 300 1.47 42.40 23.55
N LEU A 301 2.31 41.57 24.16
CA LEU A 301 2.02 40.91 25.44
C LEU A 301 1.84 41.91 26.59
N ALA A 302 2.58 43.02 26.59
CA ALA A 302 2.43 44.08 27.59
C ALA A 302 1.13 44.90 27.42
N SER A 303 0.51 44.86 26.23
CA SER A 303 -0.73 45.58 25.93
C SER A 303 -1.99 44.86 26.43
N LEU A 304 -1.87 43.58 26.81
CA LEU A 304 -2.97 42.77 27.33
C LEU A 304 -3.51 43.39 28.62
N LYS A 305 -4.81 43.69 28.62
CA LYS A 305 -5.47 44.36 29.75
C LYS A 305 -5.85 43.37 30.85
N GLY A 306 -5.93 42.07 30.53
CA GLY A 306 -6.35 41.05 31.49
C GLY A 306 -7.70 41.41 32.09
N LYS A 307 -8.70 41.71 31.25
CA LYS A 307 -10.00 42.23 31.69
C LYS A 307 -10.65 41.22 32.64
N SER A 308 -10.56 41.54 33.93
CA SER A 308 -11.31 40.90 35.00
C SER A 308 -12.79 41.26 34.82
N GLY A 309 -13.56 40.36 34.20
CA GLY A 309 -14.95 40.23 34.61
C GLY A 309 -15.00 39.86 36.10
N LYS A 310 -16.19 39.80 36.70
CA LYS A 310 -16.33 39.06 37.96
C LYS A 310 -15.87 37.64 37.66
N LYS A 311 -14.72 37.23 38.21
CA LYS A 311 -14.21 35.86 38.05
C LYS A 311 -15.36 34.90 38.29
N LEU A 312 -15.66 34.06 37.30
CA LEU A 312 -16.74 33.09 37.36
C LEU A 312 -16.35 31.88 38.23
N THR A 313 -15.96 32.13 39.49
CA THR A 313 -15.35 31.14 40.40
C THR A 313 -16.30 30.01 40.83
N THR A 314 -17.57 30.08 40.46
CA THR A 314 -18.59 29.05 40.71
C THR A 314 -19.30 28.62 39.41
N ALA A 315 -18.74 28.91 38.24
CA ALA A 315 -19.31 28.45 36.98
C ALA A 315 -19.29 26.93 36.90
N GLN A 316 -20.30 26.40 36.21
CA GLN A 316 -20.45 24.98 35.91
C GLN A 316 -20.85 24.86 34.45
N PHE A 317 -20.45 23.77 33.81
CA PHE A 317 -20.91 23.48 32.46
C PHE A 317 -22.44 23.39 32.43
N LYS A 318 -23.03 23.91 31.35
CA LYS A 318 -24.47 23.83 31.09
C LYS A 318 -24.70 23.08 29.79
N ARG A 319 -25.89 22.50 29.63
CA ARG A 319 -26.33 22.01 28.32
C ARG A 319 -26.70 23.21 27.45
N GLY A 320 -26.16 23.23 26.24
CA GLY A 320 -26.41 24.27 25.24
C GLY A 320 -26.92 23.69 23.93
N VAL A 321 -27.22 24.59 23.00
CA VAL A 321 -27.50 24.25 21.60
C VAL A 321 -26.60 25.13 20.75
N TRP A 322 -25.74 24.51 19.93
CA TRP A 322 -24.92 25.23 18.99
C TRP A 322 -25.72 25.56 17.73
N ASP A 323 -26.01 26.85 17.53
CA ASP A 323 -26.66 27.32 16.30
C ASP A 323 -25.65 27.31 15.14
N LYS A 324 -25.98 26.65 14.03
CA LYS A 324 -25.10 26.51 12.86
C LYS A 324 -25.07 27.79 12.03
N LYS A 325 -24.66 28.90 12.64
CA LYS A 325 -24.44 30.17 11.95
C LYS A 325 -23.34 30.00 10.88
N LYS A 326 -23.42 30.81 9.80
CA LYS A 326 -22.28 30.98 8.89
C LYS A 326 -21.10 31.49 9.71
N ALA A 327 -19.96 30.82 9.61
CA ALA A 327 -18.78 31.09 10.40
C ALA A 327 -17.51 30.81 9.60
N VAL A 328 -16.43 31.49 9.94
CA VAL A 328 -15.07 31.13 9.50
C VAL A 328 -14.36 30.52 10.70
N VAL A 329 -13.79 29.34 10.51
CA VAL A 329 -13.10 28.56 11.54
C VAL A 329 -11.60 28.65 11.29
N LEU A 330 -10.82 28.82 12.36
CA LEU A 330 -9.39 28.48 12.38
C LEU A 330 -9.23 27.31 13.34
N ASP A 331 -8.64 26.22 12.88
CA ASP A 331 -8.43 25.04 13.70
C ASP A 331 -6.95 24.70 13.94
N TYR A 332 -6.74 23.94 15.02
CA TYR A 332 -5.67 22.96 15.08
C TYR A 332 -6.16 21.65 15.69
N GLN A 333 -5.48 20.59 15.33
CA GLN A 333 -5.76 19.24 15.84
C GLN A 333 -4.51 18.63 16.45
N LEU A 334 -4.67 18.09 17.65
CA LEU A 334 -3.71 17.21 18.29
C LEU A 334 -4.20 15.77 18.11
N VAL A 335 -3.56 15.04 17.20
CA VAL A 335 -3.98 13.68 16.81
C VAL A 335 -3.06 12.64 17.41
N GLN A 336 -3.63 11.49 17.76
CA GLN A 336 -2.83 10.33 18.13
C GLN A 336 -2.10 9.78 16.91
N SER A 337 -0.84 9.42 17.10
CA SER A 337 -0.02 8.76 16.09
C SER A 337 0.53 7.44 16.61
N ASN A 338 0.53 6.43 15.75
CA ASN A 338 1.26 5.21 16.02
C ASN A 338 2.76 5.47 15.78
N THR A 339 3.49 5.57 16.88
CA THR A 339 4.95 5.79 16.91
C THR A 339 5.74 4.49 16.74
N ASN A 340 5.08 3.33 16.84
CA ASN A 340 5.72 2.05 16.58
C ASN A 340 5.85 1.80 15.07
N ASN A 341 6.82 0.98 14.71
CA ASN A 341 6.96 0.53 13.34
C ASN A 341 5.75 -0.32 12.94
N TRP A 342 5.27 -0.12 11.72
CA TRP A 342 4.13 -0.85 11.17
C TRP A 342 4.48 -1.51 9.85
N VAL A 343 3.92 -2.69 9.62
CA VAL A 343 4.09 -3.44 8.37
C VAL A 343 2.72 -3.77 7.80
N PHE A 344 2.40 -3.21 6.63
CA PHE A 344 1.34 -3.70 5.78
C PHE A 344 1.85 -4.96 5.08
N THR A 345 1.64 -6.08 5.77
CA THR A 345 2.14 -7.40 5.40
C THR A 345 1.61 -7.86 4.04
N ALA A 346 2.51 -8.41 3.21
CA ALA A 346 2.13 -9.02 1.94
C ALA A 346 1.18 -10.20 2.18
N GLY A 347 0.11 -10.25 1.39
CA GLY A 347 -0.97 -11.21 1.45
C GLY A 347 -2.15 -10.79 2.32
N GLU A 348 -1.97 -9.86 3.24
CA GLU A 348 -3.01 -9.51 4.19
C GLU A 348 -3.99 -8.45 3.67
N THR A 349 -5.19 -8.48 4.25
CA THR A 349 -6.21 -7.44 4.08
C THR A 349 -6.29 -6.60 5.35
N PHE A 350 -6.19 -5.29 5.18
CA PHE A 350 -6.32 -4.30 6.24
C PHE A 350 -7.60 -3.50 6.00
N LEU A 351 -8.29 -3.08 7.07
CA LEU A 351 -9.41 -2.15 7.02
C LEU A 351 -9.03 -0.86 7.75
N ILE A 352 -8.95 0.25 7.03
CA ILE A 352 -8.87 1.59 7.59
C ILE A 352 -10.29 2.06 7.90
N SER A 353 -10.68 2.00 9.17
CA SER A 353 -12.04 2.33 9.61
C SER A 353 -12.19 3.76 10.12
N GLY A 354 -11.11 4.52 10.26
CA GLY A 354 -11.10 5.95 10.60
C GLY A 354 -9.74 6.59 10.29
N PRO A 355 -9.48 7.83 10.73
CA PRO A 355 -8.16 8.42 10.67
C PRO A 355 -7.11 7.49 11.27
N THR A 356 -6.09 7.16 10.49
CA THR A 356 -4.98 6.30 10.92
C THR A 356 -3.68 7.04 10.63
N VAL A 357 -2.86 7.24 11.66
CA VAL A 357 -1.66 8.07 11.58
C VAL A 357 -0.44 7.26 12.01
N PHE A 358 0.57 7.17 11.14
CA PHE A 358 1.86 6.54 11.45
C PHE A 358 2.99 7.57 11.44
N SER A 359 3.65 7.71 12.58
CA SER A 359 4.85 8.54 12.76
C SER A 359 6.13 7.71 12.95
N GLY A 360 5.98 6.41 13.25
CA GLY A 360 7.06 5.41 13.17
C GLY A 360 7.34 4.94 11.74
N ALA A 361 8.34 4.06 11.56
CA ALA A 361 8.67 3.54 10.23
C ALA A 361 7.54 2.64 9.71
N THR A 362 7.04 2.92 8.51
CA THR A 362 5.93 2.19 7.89
C THR A 362 6.43 1.44 6.66
N ARG A 363 6.30 0.12 6.66
CA ARG A 363 6.68 -0.74 5.55
C ARG A 363 5.43 -1.27 4.84
N PHE A 364 5.44 -1.22 3.52
CA PHE A 364 4.43 -1.88 2.69
C PHE A 364 5.07 -3.02 1.92
N GLU A 365 4.56 -4.23 2.09
CA GLU A 365 5.01 -5.43 1.37
C GLU A 365 3.96 -5.81 0.32
N GLY A 366 4.35 -5.82 -0.96
CA GLY A 366 3.46 -6.21 -2.05
C GLY A 366 3.38 -7.72 -2.28
N PRO A 367 2.21 -8.28 -2.66
CA PRO A 367 0.91 -7.60 -2.75
C PRO A 367 0.22 -7.53 -1.39
N CYS A 368 -0.40 -6.42 -1.03
CA CYS A 368 -1.32 -6.32 0.11
C CYS A 368 -2.57 -5.50 -0.27
N THR A 369 -3.67 -5.69 0.47
CA THR A 369 -4.93 -4.98 0.21
C THR A 369 -5.31 -4.12 1.40
N ILE A 370 -5.47 -2.81 1.17
CA ILE A 370 -5.88 -1.83 2.16
C ILE A 370 -7.27 -1.34 1.77
N LYS A 371 -8.26 -1.72 2.58
CA LYS A 371 -9.66 -1.36 2.36
C LYS A 371 -10.04 -0.19 3.24
N PHE A 372 -10.92 0.68 2.76
CA PHE A 372 -11.38 1.85 3.51
C PHE A 372 -12.88 1.75 3.81
N SER A 373 -13.30 2.18 5.00
CA SER A 373 -14.71 2.32 5.34
C SER A 373 -15.38 3.49 4.62
N LYS A 374 -16.68 3.35 4.34
CA LYS A 374 -17.52 4.44 3.79
C LYS A 374 -17.89 5.43 4.90
N ASN A 375 -16.92 6.13 5.44
CA ASN A 375 -17.13 7.23 6.37
C ASN A 375 -16.27 8.43 5.97
N ALA A 376 -16.67 9.61 6.43
CA ALA A 376 -16.08 10.87 6.00
C ALA A 376 -14.65 11.15 6.52
N SER A 377 -14.07 10.22 7.28
CA SER A 377 -12.79 10.45 7.99
C SER A 377 -11.75 9.36 7.79
N ALA A 378 -12.09 8.21 7.18
CA ALA A 378 -11.15 7.13 6.91
C ALA A 378 -9.98 7.66 6.07
N SER A 379 -8.76 7.57 6.59
CA SER A 379 -7.57 8.04 5.89
C SER A 379 -6.32 7.37 6.45
N LEU A 380 -5.34 7.13 5.60
CA LEU A 380 -4.03 6.62 5.99
C LEU A 380 -3.01 7.74 5.84
N SER A 381 -2.62 8.30 6.97
CA SER A 381 -1.66 9.39 7.08
C SER A 381 -0.31 8.89 7.58
N ILE A 382 0.78 9.30 6.92
CA ILE A 382 2.13 8.86 7.26
C ILE A 382 3.08 10.06 7.31
N SER A 383 3.64 10.29 8.48
CA SER A 383 4.67 11.30 8.76
C SER A 383 6.04 10.66 9.03
N GLY A 384 6.09 9.37 9.37
CA GLY A 384 7.32 8.61 9.60
C GLY A 384 7.92 7.97 8.34
N PRO A 385 9.17 7.45 8.39
CA PRO A 385 9.86 6.89 7.23
C PRO A 385 9.06 5.79 6.52
N VAL A 386 9.03 5.79 5.19
CA VAL A 386 8.31 4.78 4.40
C VAL A 386 9.28 3.83 3.69
N VAL A 387 9.02 2.53 3.81
CA VAL A 387 9.68 1.48 3.02
C VAL A 387 8.64 0.85 2.10
N TRP A 388 8.92 0.81 0.80
CA TRP A 388 7.94 0.43 -0.22
C TRP A 388 8.43 -0.75 -1.06
N ASP A 389 7.91 -1.95 -0.78
CA ASP A 389 8.32 -3.22 -1.38
C ASP A 389 7.23 -3.79 -2.32
N ALA A 390 6.77 -2.98 -3.27
CA ALA A 390 5.92 -3.43 -4.35
C ALA A 390 6.73 -3.64 -5.64
N GLY A 391 6.21 -4.50 -6.51
CA GLY A 391 6.83 -4.87 -7.78
C GLY A 391 5.79 -5.30 -8.81
N PRO A 392 6.23 -5.64 -10.04
CA PRO A 392 5.33 -6.16 -11.06
C PRO A 392 4.61 -7.42 -10.53
N TYR A 393 3.31 -7.52 -10.82
CA TYR A 393 2.43 -8.61 -10.36
C TYR A 393 2.30 -8.71 -8.82
N ARG A 394 2.75 -7.70 -8.08
CA ARG A 394 2.71 -7.63 -6.61
C ARG A 394 2.30 -6.23 -6.15
N GLU A 395 1.24 -5.71 -6.77
CA GLU A 395 0.73 -4.36 -6.50
C GLU A 395 0.22 -4.21 -5.05
N ILE A 396 0.39 -3.01 -4.50
CA ILE A 396 -0.33 -2.59 -3.29
C ILE A 396 -1.65 -1.98 -3.75
N ILE A 397 -2.77 -2.48 -3.20
CA ILE A 397 -4.10 -2.10 -3.65
C ILE A 397 -4.86 -1.43 -2.51
N CYS A 398 -5.21 -0.16 -2.69
CA CYS A 398 -6.09 0.64 -1.84
C CYS A 398 -7.49 0.69 -2.46
N THR A 399 -8.53 0.21 -1.78
CA THR A 399 -9.90 0.16 -2.35
C THR A 399 -10.98 0.32 -1.27
N ALA A 400 -12.25 0.33 -1.68
CA ALA A 400 -13.40 0.30 -0.79
C ALA A 400 -13.49 -1.02 0.00
N ARG A 401 -14.01 -0.96 1.23
CA ARG A 401 -14.37 -2.17 1.99
C ARG A 401 -15.41 -3.06 1.30
N ASP A 402 -16.20 -2.47 0.41
CA ASP A 402 -17.27 -3.13 -0.37
C ASP A 402 -16.79 -3.63 -1.74
N ASP A 403 -15.48 -3.52 -2.04
CA ASP A 403 -14.88 -4.12 -3.23
C ASP A 403 -14.40 -5.55 -2.94
N ASP A 404 -15.17 -6.54 -3.37
CA ASP A 404 -14.86 -7.96 -3.16
C ASP A 404 -13.96 -8.58 -4.24
N SER A 405 -13.54 -7.78 -5.24
CA SER A 405 -12.72 -8.29 -6.34
C SER A 405 -11.25 -8.55 -5.96
N VAL A 406 -10.80 -7.93 -4.87
CA VAL A 406 -9.42 -7.98 -4.36
C VAL A 406 -9.40 -8.11 -2.84
N GLY A 407 -8.36 -8.76 -2.32
CA GLY A 407 -8.23 -9.07 -0.89
C GLY A 407 -9.36 -9.96 -0.36
N GLN A 408 -9.53 -9.97 0.96
CA GLN A 408 -10.65 -10.64 1.60
C GLN A 408 -11.95 -9.82 1.46
N PRO A 409 -13.10 -10.42 1.14
CA PRO A 409 -14.40 -9.77 1.20
C PRO A 409 -14.81 -9.65 2.66
N ILE A 410 -14.74 -8.43 3.18
CA ILE A 410 -14.95 -8.10 4.60
C ILE A 410 -16.28 -7.37 4.83
N SER A 411 -17.10 -7.25 3.78
CA SER A 411 -18.34 -6.51 3.76
C SER A 411 -19.33 -7.16 2.79
N THR A 412 -20.62 -6.89 2.99
CA THR A 412 -21.70 -7.26 2.07
C THR A 412 -22.38 -6.04 1.45
N GLY A 413 -21.80 -4.85 1.65
CA GLY A 413 -22.31 -3.58 1.13
C GLY A 413 -22.15 -3.45 -0.38
N THR A 414 -22.96 -2.60 -0.99
CA THR A 414 -22.89 -2.33 -2.43
C THR A 414 -21.83 -1.26 -2.73
N LEU A 415 -20.81 -1.64 -3.50
CA LEU A 415 -19.77 -0.75 -3.99
C LEU A 415 -20.37 0.46 -4.75
N SER A 416 -20.19 1.66 -4.19
CA SER A 416 -20.75 2.91 -4.74
C SER A 416 -20.10 4.15 -4.15
N GLY A 417 -19.88 5.18 -4.98
CA GLY A 417 -19.30 6.46 -4.56
C GLY A 417 -17.83 6.35 -4.15
N THR A 418 -17.39 7.31 -3.33
CA THR A 418 -16.04 7.35 -2.77
C THR A 418 -16.00 6.84 -1.32
N TYR A 419 -14.84 6.35 -0.96
CA TYR A 419 -14.38 5.81 0.32
C TYR A 419 -13.08 6.52 0.63
N ALA A 420 -12.71 6.65 1.89
CA ALA A 420 -11.54 7.43 2.32
C ALA A 420 -11.55 8.91 1.92
N THR A 421 -11.14 9.78 2.83
CA THR A 421 -10.88 11.20 2.52
C THR A 421 -9.62 11.33 1.67
N ALA A 422 -8.56 10.62 2.06
CA ALA A 422 -7.37 10.38 1.27
C ALA A 422 -6.91 8.95 1.51
N ALA A 423 -6.71 8.16 0.44
CA ALA A 423 -6.24 6.79 0.59
C ALA A 423 -4.78 6.74 1.08
N LEU A 424 -3.93 7.68 0.62
CA LEU A 424 -2.59 7.91 1.17
C LEU A 424 -2.37 9.41 1.35
N ASN A 425 -2.04 9.84 2.57
CA ASN A 425 -1.67 11.21 2.90
C ASN A 425 -0.25 11.24 3.49
N LEU A 426 0.70 11.77 2.72
CA LEU A 426 2.14 11.65 2.99
C LEU A 426 2.77 13.02 3.28
N THR A 427 3.56 13.07 4.35
CA THR A 427 4.37 14.25 4.72
C THR A 427 5.84 13.98 4.39
N GLY A 428 6.43 14.79 3.51
CA GLY A 428 7.80 14.66 3.02
C GLY A 428 8.89 15.20 3.95
N SER A 429 8.53 15.96 4.99
CA SER A 429 9.52 16.53 5.91
C SER A 429 10.26 15.45 6.70
N GLY A 430 11.57 15.35 6.51
CA GLY A 430 12.41 14.31 7.12
C GLY A 430 12.39 12.97 6.37
N GLN A 431 11.72 12.89 5.22
CA GLN A 431 11.75 11.70 4.34
C GLN A 431 12.98 11.73 3.44
N ALA A 432 13.58 10.56 3.22
CA ALA A 432 14.41 10.34 2.05
C ALA A 432 13.54 10.33 0.78
N THR A 433 14.16 10.29 -0.40
CA THR A 433 13.42 10.08 -1.66
C THR A 433 12.48 8.88 -1.54
N LEU A 434 11.18 9.13 -1.76
CA LEU A 434 10.13 8.13 -1.65
C LEU A 434 9.56 7.83 -3.03
N MET A 435 9.54 6.55 -3.40
CA MET A 435 8.91 6.07 -4.62
C MET A 435 7.77 5.10 -4.29
N LEU A 436 6.54 5.50 -4.61
CA LEU A 436 5.36 4.64 -4.57
C LEU A 436 5.20 4.00 -5.95
N GLN A 437 5.75 2.79 -6.13
CA GLN A 437 5.67 2.05 -7.38
C GLN A 437 4.64 0.90 -7.34
N TYR A 438 4.01 0.55 -8.45
CA TYR A 438 3.04 -0.57 -8.52
C TYR A 438 1.91 -0.41 -7.49
N LEU A 439 1.29 0.78 -7.50
CA LEU A 439 0.20 1.17 -6.61
C LEU A 439 -1.11 1.23 -7.39
N ARG A 440 -2.17 0.63 -6.84
CA ARG A 440 -3.52 0.85 -7.32
C ARG A 440 -4.37 1.50 -6.24
N VAL A 441 -5.06 2.58 -6.57
CA VAL A 441 -6.02 3.22 -5.69
C VAL A 441 -7.36 3.31 -6.42
N SER A 442 -8.41 2.78 -5.80
CA SER A 442 -9.77 2.86 -6.33
C SER A 442 -10.76 3.35 -5.31
N TYR A 443 -11.81 4.02 -5.81
CA TYR A 443 -12.92 4.52 -5.00
C TYR A 443 -12.50 5.49 -3.90
N ALA A 444 -11.40 6.23 -4.04
CA ALA A 444 -10.96 7.22 -3.04
C ALA A 444 -11.61 8.60 -3.25
N GLN A 445 -11.85 9.41 -2.20
CA GLN A 445 -12.07 10.85 -2.43
C GLN A 445 -10.81 11.47 -3.04
N THR A 446 -9.65 11.30 -2.38
CA THR A 446 -8.33 11.62 -2.94
C THR A 446 -7.48 10.37 -3.00
N ALA A 447 -6.96 10.00 -4.17
CA ALA A 447 -6.12 8.80 -4.28
C ALA A 447 -4.80 8.96 -3.53
N VAL A 448 -4.00 9.98 -3.86
CA VAL A 448 -2.75 10.27 -3.15
C VAL A 448 -2.62 11.77 -2.87
N GLN A 449 -2.28 12.11 -1.64
CA GLN A 449 -1.90 13.45 -1.21
C GLN A 449 -0.44 13.44 -0.74
N GLY A 450 0.35 14.39 -1.26
CA GLY A 450 1.71 14.66 -0.82
C GLY A 450 1.87 16.11 -0.39
N GLN A 451 2.57 16.32 0.73
CA GLN A 451 2.89 17.65 1.25
C GLN A 451 4.36 17.71 1.69
N TYR A 452 5.04 18.84 1.45
CA TYR A 452 6.41 19.11 1.96
C TYR A 452 7.52 18.22 1.40
N PHE A 453 7.39 17.71 0.17
CA PHE A 453 8.46 16.99 -0.51
C PHE A 453 9.41 17.96 -1.20
N GLY A 454 10.61 18.16 -0.63
CA GLY A 454 11.61 19.08 -1.19
C GLY A 454 12.12 18.63 -2.57
N SER A 455 12.68 19.56 -3.35
CA SER A 455 13.21 19.26 -4.70
C SER A 455 14.35 18.24 -4.70
N ALA A 456 15.12 18.17 -3.60
CA ALA A 456 16.18 17.17 -3.42
C ALA A 456 15.64 15.76 -3.08
N ASN A 457 14.45 15.67 -2.47
CA ASN A 457 13.80 14.43 -2.05
C ASN A 457 12.33 14.43 -2.52
N PRO A 458 12.07 14.37 -3.84
CA PRO A 458 10.71 14.42 -4.37
C PRO A 458 9.93 13.15 -4.03
N LEU A 459 8.61 13.27 -3.95
CA LEU A 459 7.71 12.10 -3.98
C LEU A 459 7.55 11.66 -5.44
N THR A 460 7.90 10.42 -5.73
CA THR A 460 7.66 9.79 -7.03
C THR A 460 6.53 8.78 -6.92
N VAL A 461 5.48 8.94 -7.72
CA VAL A 461 4.45 7.91 -7.94
C VAL A 461 4.74 7.29 -9.30
N ARG A 462 4.99 5.98 -9.35
CA ARG A 462 5.40 5.27 -10.57
C ARG A 462 4.56 4.02 -10.83
N HIS A 463 4.29 3.67 -12.09
CA HIS A 463 3.58 2.43 -12.45
C HIS A 463 2.26 2.27 -11.66
N ALA A 464 1.47 3.34 -11.59
CA ALA A 464 0.32 3.42 -10.69
C ALA A 464 -0.99 3.58 -11.44
N GLN A 465 -2.09 3.18 -10.80
CA GLN A 465 -3.43 3.23 -11.37
C GLN A 465 -4.40 3.87 -10.36
N PHE A 466 -5.01 4.99 -10.72
CA PHE A 466 -6.05 5.67 -9.95
C PHE A 466 -7.37 5.55 -10.70
N ILE A 467 -8.34 4.89 -10.08
CA ILE A 467 -9.55 4.41 -10.76
C ILE A 467 -10.78 4.81 -9.95
N ASN A 468 -11.78 5.43 -10.58
CA ASN A 468 -13.05 5.78 -9.91
C ASN A 468 -12.88 6.59 -8.61
N CYS A 469 -11.85 7.43 -8.53
CA CYS A 469 -11.62 8.34 -7.40
C CYS A 469 -12.26 9.70 -7.70
N ALA A 470 -12.64 10.50 -6.71
CA ALA A 470 -13.06 11.88 -7.02
C ALA A 470 -11.87 12.72 -7.50
N GLU A 471 -10.73 12.59 -6.84
CA GLU A 471 -9.48 13.32 -7.09
C GLU A 471 -8.30 12.34 -7.20
N GLY A 472 -7.42 12.56 -8.18
CA GLY A 472 -6.27 11.69 -8.45
C GLY A 472 -5.09 11.99 -7.54
N PHE A 473 -4.49 13.16 -7.71
CA PHE A 473 -3.31 13.57 -6.96
C PHE A 473 -3.43 14.99 -6.42
N ARG A 474 -3.10 15.17 -5.13
CA ARG A 474 -3.01 16.48 -4.47
C ARG A 474 -1.58 16.72 -4.00
N GLY A 475 -0.90 17.68 -4.61
CA GLY A 475 0.48 18.05 -4.25
C GLY A 475 0.56 19.47 -3.69
N GLN A 476 1.13 19.65 -2.50
CA GLN A 476 1.32 20.97 -1.91
C GLN A 476 2.75 21.17 -1.38
N PHE A 477 3.29 22.39 -1.48
CA PHE A 477 4.59 22.78 -0.92
C PHE A 477 5.73 21.82 -1.27
N GLY A 478 5.86 21.40 -2.53
CA GLY A 478 6.83 20.36 -2.87
C GLY A 478 6.96 20.01 -4.34
N THR A 479 7.83 19.03 -4.61
CA THR A 479 8.11 18.47 -5.94
C THR A 479 7.59 17.04 -6.03
N TYR A 480 6.83 16.77 -7.09
CA TYR A 480 6.09 15.53 -7.30
C TYR A 480 6.36 14.99 -8.70
N LYS A 481 6.81 13.75 -8.80
CA LYS A 481 7.00 13.03 -10.08
C LYS A 481 5.88 12.02 -10.27
N ILE A 482 5.18 12.09 -11.39
CA ILE A 482 4.04 11.22 -11.73
C ILE A 482 4.41 10.47 -13.01
N GLN A 483 4.88 9.23 -12.88
CA GLN A 483 5.58 8.51 -13.95
C GLN A 483 4.90 7.21 -14.32
N ASN A 484 4.48 7.04 -15.57
CA ASN A 484 3.71 5.88 -16.01
C ASN A 484 2.49 5.63 -15.10
N VAL A 485 1.55 6.58 -15.08
CA VAL A 485 0.36 6.54 -14.21
C VAL A 485 -0.91 6.57 -15.06
N LEU A 486 -1.87 5.71 -14.74
CA LEU A 486 -3.21 5.70 -15.31
C LEU A 486 -4.19 6.40 -14.35
N MET A 487 -4.93 7.38 -14.82
CA MET A 487 -6.02 8.04 -14.09
C MET A 487 -7.31 7.92 -14.93
N THR A 488 -8.27 7.13 -14.45
CA THR A 488 -9.51 6.86 -15.20
C THR A 488 -10.77 6.86 -14.34
N GLY A 489 -11.83 7.51 -14.84
CA GLY A 489 -13.08 7.66 -14.10
C GLY A 489 -12.99 8.63 -12.90
N LEU A 490 -12.17 9.68 -13.01
CA LEU A 490 -12.02 10.67 -11.95
C LEU A 490 -12.94 11.88 -12.16
N GLY A 491 -13.17 12.66 -11.09
CA GLY A 491 -13.68 14.04 -11.21
C GLY A 491 -12.57 15.02 -11.64
N VAL A 492 -11.40 14.94 -10.99
CA VAL A 492 -10.24 15.80 -11.24
C VAL A 492 -8.95 14.99 -11.17
N ALA A 493 -8.05 15.10 -12.15
CA ALA A 493 -6.75 14.40 -12.09
C ALA A 493 -5.80 15.04 -11.05
N PHE A 494 -5.64 16.37 -11.06
CA PHE A 494 -4.82 17.11 -10.09
C PHE A 494 -5.63 18.16 -9.32
N SER A 495 -5.88 17.93 -8.03
CA SER A 495 -6.70 18.81 -7.20
C SER A 495 -5.89 19.61 -6.18
N SER A 496 -6.43 20.75 -5.75
CA SER A 496 -6.00 21.53 -4.57
C SER A 496 -4.49 21.73 -4.43
N TYR A 497 -3.80 21.88 -5.56
CA TYR A 497 -2.37 22.06 -5.60
C TYR A 497 -1.98 23.49 -5.19
N TYR A 498 -0.88 23.62 -4.45
CA TYR A 498 -0.43 24.92 -3.92
C TYR A 498 1.09 24.91 -3.69
N ASN A 499 1.82 25.87 -4.26
CA ASN A 499 3.30 25.89 -4.24
C ASN A 499 3.91 24.54 -4.65
N ALA A 500 3.39 23.94 -5.71
CA ALA A 500 3.77 22.59 -6.15
C ALA A 500 4.49 22.60 -7.50
N THR A 501 5.52 21.76 -7.64
CA THR A 501 6.12 21.42 -8.94
C THR A 501 5.73 19.99 -9.28
N ILE A 502 4.88 19.82 -10.30
CA ILE A 502 4.39 18.51 -10.74
C ILE A 502 5.03 18.18 -12.10
N GLN A 503 5.77 17.07 -12.14
CA GLN A 503 6.46 16.54 -13.31
C GLN A 503 5.82 15.21 -13.70
N ALA A 504 4.98 15.22 -14.72
CA ALA A 504 4.32 14.04 -15.23
C ALA A 504 4.99 13.52 -16.51
N ALA A 505 5.23 12.20 -16.58
CA ALA A 505 5.72 11.53 -17.78
C ALA A 505 4.96 10.22 -17.98
N HIS A 506 4.52 9.90 -19.20
CA HIS A 506 3.74 8.69 -19.47
C HIS A 506 2.44 8.61 -18.65
N LEU A 507 1.79 9.76 -18.42
CA LEU A 507 0.51 9.85 -17.75
C LEU A 507 -0.62 9.60 -18.78
N THR A 508 -1.54 8.69 -18.48
CA THR A 508 -2.82 8.58 -19.21
C THR A 508 -3.95 9.06 -18.31
N VAL A 509 -4.59 10.17 -18.68
CA VAL A 509 -5.86 10.62 -18.09
C VAL A 509 -6.97 10.30 -19.09
N ASN A 510 -7.97 9.54 -18.67
CA ASN A 510 -9.09 9.14 -19.52
C ASN A 510 -10.42 9.29 -18.78
N GLY A 511 -11.45 9.81 -19.47
CA GLY A 511 -12.79 9.93 -18.90
C GLY A 511 -12.86 10.80 -17.63
N THR A 512 -11.95 11.77 -17.50
CA THR A 512 -11.86 12.68 -16.35
C THR A 512 -12.12 14.10 -16.85
N PRO A 513 -13.17 14.81 -16.40
CA PRO A 513 -13.60 16.06 -17.02
C PRO A 513 -12.60 17.22 -16.80
N LEU A 514 -11.86 17.21 -15.69
CA LEU A 514 -10.88 18.26 -15.37
C LEU A 514 -9.48 17.65 -15.20
N PHE A 515 -8.52 18.13 -15.99
CA PHE A 515 -7.11 17.76 -15.78
C PHE A 515 -6.62 18.29 -14.43
N HIS A 516 -7.04 19.50 -14.06
CA HIS A 516 -6.67 20.08 -12.78
C HIS A 516 -7.76 21.00 -12.25
N GLN A 517 -7.78 21.20 -10.94
CA GLN A 517 -8.63 22.18 -10.27
C GLN A 517 -7.94 22.64 -8.97
N THR A 518 -7.86 23.94 -8.74
CA THR A 518 -7.37 24.48 -7.47
C THR A 518 -8.13 25.74 -7.11
N SER A 519 -8.41 25.91 -5.82
CA SER A 519 -8.94 27.16 -5.26
C SER A 519 -7.82 28.11 -4.84
N TYR A 520 -6.56 27.69 -4.89
CA TYR A 520 -5.39 28.52 -4.62
C TYR A 520 -4.93 29.25 -5.88
N ASN A 521 -4.02 30.23 -5.75
CA ASN A 521 -3.43 30.90 -6.93
C ASN A 521 -2.63 29.88 -7.77
N PRO A 522 -3.05 29.56 -9.01
CA PRO A 522 -2.37 28.55 -9.82
C PRO A 522 -0.96 28.99 -10.28
N SER A 523 -0.68 30.30 -10.30
CA SER A 523 0.60 30.87 -10.80
C SER A 523 1.80 30.57 -9.91
N VAL A 524 1.58 30.09 -8.68
CA VAL A 524 2.66 29.68 -7.77
C VAL A 524 3.01 28.19 -7.88
N SER A 525 2.39 27.47 -8.82
CA SER A 525 2.67 26.06 -9.08
C SER A 525 3.06 25.85 -10.54
N THR A 526 3.82 24.80 -10.80
CA THR A 526 4.36 24.46 -12.12
C THR A 526 3.95 23.05 -12.52
N PHE A 527 3.52 22.90 -13.78
CA PHE A 527 3.26 21.60 -14.41
C PHE A 527 4.19 21.39 -15.61
N VAL A 528 4.83 20.22 -15.65
CA VAL A 528 5.56 19.68 -16.81
C VAL A 528 4.93 18.34 -17.14
N VAL A 529 4.53 18.13 -18.41
CA VAL A 529 3.80 16.93 -18.84
C VAL A 529 4.39 16.44 -20.16
N ASP A 530 5.01 15.26 -20.12
CA ASP A 530 5.73 14.65 -21.25
C ASP A 530 5.19 13.26 -21.59
N ASN A 531 5.25 12.87 -22.87
CA ASN A 531 4.84 11.57 -23.40
C ASN A 531 3.49 11.07 -22.87
N SER A 532 2.50 11.96 -22.73
CA SER A 532 1.26 11.70 -21.97
C SER A 532 0.01 11.78 -22.84
N ILE A 533 -1.07 11.10 -22.44
CA ILE A 533 -2.38 11.12 -23.11
C ILE A 533 -3.40 11.78 -22.17
N LEU A 534 -4.00 12.89 -22.60
CA LEU A 534 -5.03 13.62 -21.84
C LEU A 534 -6.37 13.53 -22.58
N ASN A 535 -7.02 12.36 -22.52
CA ASN A 535 -8.24 12.08 -23.29
C ASN A 535 -9.51 12.57 -22.55
N GLY A 536 -10.16 13.59 -23.11
CA GLY A 536 -11.45 14.09 -22.61
C GLY A 536 -11.37 14.98 -21.37
N SER A 537 -10.22 15.60 -21.09
CA SER A 537 -10.00 16.45 -19.91
C SER A 537 -9.80 17.93 -20.27
N SER A 538 -10.56 18.85 -19.67
CA SER A 538 -10.31 20.28 -19.85
C SER A 538 -8.96 20.68 -19.25
N THR A 539 -8.19 21.47 -20.01
CA THR A 539 -6.88 22.05 -19.66
C THR A 539 -6.91 23.58 -19.54
N SER A 540 -8.11 24.17 -19.54
CA SER A 540 -8.29 25.63 -19.47
C SER A 540 -7.69 26.22 -18.19
N GLY A 541 -6.93 27.32 -18.32
CA GLY A 541 -6.31 28.03 -17.19
C GLY A 541 -4.91 27.53 -16.79
N LEU A 542 -4.33 26.60 -17.54
CA LEU A 542 -2.95 26.15 -17.32
C LEU A 542 -1.91 27.16 -17.82
N SER A 543 -0.92 27.44 -16.97
CA SER A 543 0.36 28.02 -17.40
C SER A 543 1.40 26.90 -17.44
N TYR A 544 1.62 26.31 -18.63
CA TYR A 544 2.74 25.39 -18.83
C TYR A 544 4.04 26.20 -18.89
N SER A 545 4.99 25.91 -18.00
CA SER A 545 6.33 26.48 -18.08
C SER A 545 7.32 25.38 -18.47
N GLY A 546 7.54 25.19 -19.77
CA GLY A 546 8.54 24.25 -20.26
C GLY A 546 8.56 24.14 -21.79
N THR A 547 9.74 24.29 -22.38
CA THR A 547 10.03 23.89 -23.77
C THR A 547 10.21 22.37 -23.79
N GLY A 548 9.12 21.60 -23.88
CA GLY A 548 9.20 20.12 -23.82
C GLY A 548 7.88 19.35 -23.89
N THR A 549 6.74 20.01 -23.66
CA THR A 549 5.42 19.35 -23.59
C THR A 549 5.07 18.56 -24.86
N SER A 550 5.18 17.24 -24.78
CA SER A 550 4.76 16.30 -25.82
C SER A 550 3.59 15.47 -25.29
N TYR A 551 2.41 16.08 -25.21
CA TYR A 551 1.18 15.40 -24.80
C TYR A 551 0.17 15.36 -25.95
N TYR A 552 -0.56 14.24 -26.04
CA TYR A 552 -1.64 14.08 -27.00
C TYR A 552 -2.97 14.49 -26.38
N TYR A 553 -3.65 15.44 -27.02
CA TYR A 553 -4.93 16.00 -26.58
C TYR A 553 -5.94 16.03 -27.73
N PRO A 554 -6.78 14.99 -27.88
CA PRO A 554 -7.87 15.00 -28.85
C PRO A 554 -9.12 15.66 -28.25
N ALA A 555 -9.95 16.26 -29.11
CA ALA A 555 -11.32 16.61 -28.73
C ALA A 555 -12.08 15.32 -28.35
N SER A 556 -12.96 15.40 -27.35
CA SER A 556 -13.74 14.26 -26.84
C SER A 556 -14.47 13.55 -27.99
N THR A 557 -14.13 12.28 -28.26
CA THR A 557 -14.85 11.26 -29.09
C THR A 557 -13.93 10.26 -29.83
N VAL A 558 -12.59 10.41 -29.81
CA VAL A 558 -11.70 9.47 -30.50
C VAL A 558 -11.50 8.18 -29.67
N PRO A 559 -11.84 6.98 -30.18
CA PRO A 559 -11.48 5.73 -29.52
C PRO A 559 -9.97 5.51 -29.63
N LEU A 560 -9.23 5.86 -28.56
CA LEU A 560 -7.77 5.72 -28.51
C LEU A 560 -7.31 4.34 -28.05
N PHE A 561 -8.15 3.64 -27.30
CA PHE A 561 -7.79 2.43 -26.58
C PHE A 561 -8.60 1.23 -27.05
N THR A 562 -8.04 0.04 -26.83
CA THR A 562 -8.73 -1.24 -26.96
C THR A 562 -8.73 -1.97 -25.61
N ALA A 563 -9.80 -2.71 -25.33
CA ALA A 563 -9.98 -3.41 -24.07
C ALA A 563 -9.85 -4.92 -24.26
N VAL A 564 -9.06 -5.57 -23.41
CA VAL A 564 -8.92 -7.03 -23.37
C VAL A 564 -8.75 -7.49 -21.92
N GLY A 565 -9.57 -8.45 -21.47
CA GLY A 565 -9.61 -8.85 -20.07
C GLY A 565 -10.15 -7.73 -19.18
N GLY A 566 -9.44 -7.46 -18.08
CA GLY A 566 -9.68 -6.30 -17.21
C GLY A 566 -9.00 -5.01 -17.65
N GLY A 567 -8.20 -5.03 -18.72
CA GLY A 567 -7.45 -3.86 -19.19
C GLY A 567 -8.20 -3.13 -20.29
N SER A 568 -8.37 -1.83 -20.15
CA SER A 568 -9.15 -0.95 -21.04
C SER A 568 -8.33 0.14 -21.72
N HIS A 569 -7.04 0.30 -21.39
CA HIS A 569 -6.18 1.37 -21.88
C HIS A 569 -5.00 0.87 -22.72
N TYR A 570 -5.16 -0.24 -23.45
CA TYR A 570 -4.17 -0.69 -24.43
C TYR A 570 -4.24 0.14 -25.71
N LEU A 571 -3.11 0.39 -26.35
CA LEU A 571 -3.06 1.06 -27.66
C LEU A 571 -3.35 0.05 -28.79
N PRO A 572 -4.30 0.34 -29.70
CA PRO A 572 -4.48 -0.46 -30.92
C PRO A 572 -3.18 -0.52 -31.74
N LYS A 573 -2.96 -1.62 -32.46
CA LYS A 573 -1.75 -1.79 -33.31
C LYS A 573 -1.58 -0.67 -34.36
N THR A 574 -2.68 -0.09 -34.83
CA THR A 574 -2.69 1.02 -35.79
C THR A 574 -2.71 2.40 -35.13
N SER A 575 -2.49 2.49 -33.81
CA SER A 575 -2.53 3.75 -33.08
C SER A 575 -1.42 4.68 -33.55
N SER A 576 -1.76 5.95 -33.80
CA SER A 576 -0.81 7.01 -34.09
C SER A 576 -0.02 7.46 -32.86
N LEU A 577 -0.31 6.91 -31.68
CA LEU A 577 0.38 7.22 -30.41
C LEU A 577 1.57 6.31 -30.15
N ARG A 578 1.78 5.32 -31.01
CA ARG A 578 2.92 4.42 -30.93
C ARG A 578 4.20 5.10 -31.38
N ASN A 579 5.29 4.87 -30.68
CA ASN A 579 6.62 5.42 -30.98
C ASN A 579 6.66 6.94 -31.13
N THR A 580 5.81 7.65 -30.37
CA THR A 580 5.69 9.13 -30.44
C THR A 580 6.32 9.85 -29.26
N GLY A 581 6.73 9.11 -28.22
CA GLY A 581 7.40 9.68 -27.06
C GLY A 581 8.78 10.22 -27.38
N THR A 582 9.23 11.18 -26.56
CA THR A 582 10.61 11.69 -26.59
C THR A 582 11.52 10.82 -25.72
N ALA A 583 12.80 10.73 -26.10
CA ALA A 583 13.81 9.96 -25.37
C ALA A 583 14.40 10.68 -24.14
N THR A 584 14.05 11.95 -23.91
CA THR A 584 14.54 12.74 -22.77
C THR A 584 13.74 12.40 -21.51
N LEU A 585 13.96 11.19 -20.98
CA LEU A 585 13.30 10.66 -19.79
C LEU A 585 14.30 10.42 -18.66
N ASP A 586 13.77 10.27 -17.45
CA ASP A 586 14.52 9.67 -16.34
C ASP A 586 15.06 8.29 -16.76
N THR A 587 16.35 8.02 -16.56
CA THR A 587 17.00 6.81 -17.09
C THR A 587 16.43 5.52 -16.48
N THR A 588 15.95 5.57 -15.23
CA THR A 588 15.32 4.41 -14.61
C THR A 588 13.93 4.17 -15.19
N LEU A 589 13.13 5.23 -15.39
CA LEU A 589 11.84 5.11 -16.07
C LEU A 589 12.00 4.58 -17.50
N ALA A 590 13.00 5.05 -18.25
CA ALA A 590 13.26 4.58 -19.60
C ALA A 590 13.67 3.09 -19.63
N ALA A 591 14.40 2.61 -18.62
CA ALA A 591 14.72 1.19 -18.49
C ALA A 591 13.49 0.35 -18.13
N ASP A 592 12.64 0.85 -17.22
CA ASP A 592 11.41 0.19 -16.80
C ASP A 592 10.44 0.02 -17.99
N LEU A 593 10.21 1.08 -18.78
CA LEU A 593 9.29 1.06 -19.93
C LEU A 593 9.64 -0.01 -20.96
N LYS A 594 10.94 -0.29 -21.17
CA LYS A 594 11.41 -1.37 -22.07
C LYS A 594 11.02 -2.77 -21.63
N LEU A 595 10.58 -2.94 -20.38
CA LEU A 595 10.06 -4.19 -19.83
C LEU A 595 8.53 -4.22 -19.77
N MET A 596 7.87 -3.12 -20.13
CA MET A 596 6.42 -2.93 -20.06
C MET A 596 5.79 -2.89 -21.46
N THR A 597 4.46 -2.82 -21.51
CA THR A 597 3.73 -2.89 -22.79
C THR A 597 2.50 -1.97 -22.82
N THR A 598 2.23 -1.41 -24.00
CA THR A 598 0.94 -0.79 -24.34
C THR A 598 0.04 -1.74 -25.15
N GLU A 599 0.53 -2.94 -25.50
CA GLU A 599 -0.19 -3.88 -26.35
C GLU A 599 -1.13 -4.76 -25.53
N PRO A 600 -2.33 -5.08 -26.05
CA PRO A 600 -3.22 -6.01 -25.38
C PRO A 600 -2.69 -7.45 -25.43
N PRO A 601 -3.00 -8.28 -24.41
CA PRO A 601 -2.73 -9.71 -24.45
C PRO A 601 -3.49 -10.42 -25.58
N GLY A 602 -2.93 -11.52 -26.07
CA GLY A 602 -3.70 -12.52 -26.82
C GLY A 602 -4.67 -13.26 -25.89
N VAL A 603 -5.83 -13.68 -26.38
CA VAL A 603 -6.82 -14.42 -25.57
C VAL A 603 -6.96 -15.84 -26.08
N LEU A 604 -6.82 -16.82 -25.20
CA LEU A 604 -7.06 -18.23 -25.51
C LEU A 604 -8.42 -18.65 -24.97
N THR A 605 -9.35 -18.96 -25.88
CA THR A 605 -10.76 -19.26 -25.56
C THR A 605 -11.14 -20.72 -25.77
N SER A 606 -10.30 -21.51 -26.44
CA SER A 606 -10.55 -22.91 -26.77
C SER A 606 -9.51 -23.82 -26.12
N ASP A 607 -9.92 -25.05 -25.81
CA ASP A 607 -9.00 -26.06 -25.28
C ASP A 607 -7.83 -26.33 -26.23
N VAL A 608 -6.66 -26.56 -25.66
CA VAL A 608 -5.46 -27.01 -26.35
C VAL A 608 -5.55 -28.53 -26.51
N GLN A 609 -5.54 -29.01 -27.76
CA GLN A 609 -5.70 -30.44 -28.10
C GLN A 609 -4.53 -31.04 -28.90
N VAL A 610 -3.58 -30.20 -29.28
CA VAL A 610 -2.33 -30.56 -29.92
C VAL A 610 -1.20 -29.82 -29.22
N ASP A 611 0.02 -30.33 -29.31
CA ASP A 611 1.17 -29.69 -28.69
C ASP A 611 1.24 -28.22 -29.14
N ASN A 612 1.29 -27.32 -28.16
CA ASN A 612 1.22 -25.89 -28.40
C ASN A 612 2.25 -25.16 -27.55
N GLU A 613 2.74 -24.05 -28.07
CA GLU A 613 3.78 -23.25 -27.44
C GLU A 613 3.32 -21.81 -27.29
N LEU A 614 3.40 -21.30 -26.06
CA LEU A 614 3.14 -19.90 -25.73
C LEU A 614 4.47 -19.19 -25.47
N ASN A 615 4.72 -18.16 -26.28
CA ASN A 615 5.83 -17.23 -26.13
C ASN A 615 5.30 -15.84 -25.79
N VAL A 616 6.21 -14.87 -25.71
CA VAL A 616 5.87 -13.44 -25.73
C VAL A 616 4.92 -13.12 -26.87
N SER A 617 3.83 -12.42 -26.56
CA SER A 617 2.77 -12.06 -27.50
C SER A 617 2.53 -10.55 -27.48
N ALA A 618 2.37 -9.96 -26.29
CA ALA A 618 2.29 -8.52 -26.12
C ALA A 618 3.71 -7.94 -26.21
N GLN A 619 3.99 -7.15 -27.25
CA GLN A 619 5.33 -6.62 -27.46
C GLN A 619 5.70 -5.62 -26.38
N ARG A 620 6.97 -5.66 -25.96
CA ARG A 620 7.52 -4.75 -24.95
C ARG A 620 8.04 -3.52 -25.68
N ASP A 621 7.90 -2.36 -25.06
CA ASP A 621 8.23 -1.06 -25.66
C ASP A 621 9.75 -0.81 -25.69
N THR A 622 10.44 -1.55 -26.56
CA THR A 622 11.92 -1.58 -26.63
C THR A 622 12.52 -0.52 -27.55
N ASP A 623 11.69 0.14 -28.35
CA ASP A 623 12.04 1.17 -29.31
C ASP A 623 11.80 2.57 -28.73
N THR A 624 11.45 3.55 -29.58
CA THR A 624 11.07 4.87 -29.11
C THR A 624 9.79 4.74 -28.29
N PRO A 625 9.72 5.27 -27.06
CA PRO A 625 8.58 4.98 -26.21
C PRO A 625 7.21 5.36 -26.80
N ASP A 626 6.21 4.54 -26.54
CA ASP A 626 4.81 4.86 -26.80
C ASP A 626 4.33 5.99 -25.89
N ALA A 627 3.33 6.76 -26.32
CA ALA A 627 2.72 7.75 -25.44
C ALA A 627 1.79 7.11 -24.40
N GLY A 628 1.80 7.66 -23.18
CA GLY A 628 0.88 7.30 -22.10
C GLY A 628 1.31 6.06 -21.29
N PHE A 629 0.33 5.47 -20.63
CA PHE A 629 0.47 4.40 -19.65
C PHE A 629 0.87 3.05 -20.28
N HIS A 630 1.80 2.37 -19.62
CA HIS A 630 2.28 1.04 -19.93
C HIS A 630 1.97 0.07 -18.79
N TYR A 631 1.48 -1.11 -19.13
CA TYR A 631 1.20 -2.20 -18.20
C TYR A 631 2.44 -3.04 -17.94
N SER A 632 2.50 -3.65 -16.75
CA SER A 632 3.27 -4.89 -16.61
C SER A 632 2.71 -5.91 -17.61
N PRO A 633 3.53 -6.59 -18.40
CA PRO A 633 3.01 -7.32 -19.54
C PRO A 633 2.18 -8.53 -19.14
N VAL A 634 1.09 -8.77 -19.87
CA VAL A 634 0.42 -10.06 -19.94
C VAL A 634 0.42 -10.43 -21.42
N ASP A 635 1.01 -11.57 -21.76
CA ASP A 635 1.12 -12.03 -23.14
C ASP A 635 -0.15 -12.78 -23.56
N TRP A 636 -0.65 -13.64 -22.66
CA TRP A 636 -1.82 -14.48 -22.90
C TRP A 636 -2.79 -14.39 -21.73
N LEU A 637 -4.06 -14.11 -22.03
CA LEU A 637 -5.15 -14.24 -21.08
C LEU A 637 -5.88 -15.57 -21.28
N VAL A 638 -6.10 -16.26 -20.17
CA VAL A 638 -6.77 -17.56 -20.11
C VAL A 638 -7.87 -17.56 -19.03
N SER A 639 -8.86 -18.43 -19.21
CA SER A 639 -9.90 -18.69 -18.20
C SER A 639 -10.27 -20.17 -18.28
N THR A 640 -9.83 -20.96 -17.30
CA THR A 640 -10.01 -22.41 -17.25
C THR A 640 -9.62 -23.07 -18.58
N LEU A 641 -8.43 -22.72 -19.09
CA LEU A 641 -7.92 -23.25 -20.35
C LEU A 641 -7.64 -24.74 -20.21
N GLY A 642 -8.46 -25.59 -20.84
CA GLY A 642 -8.25 -27.03 -20.85
C GLY A 642 -7.10 -27.41 -21.76
N VAL A 643 -6.19 -28.26 -21.27
CA VAL A 643 -5.17 -28.93 -22.06
C VAL A 643 -5.50 -30.42 -22.08
N ALA A 644 -5.74 -30.99 -23.26
CA ALA A 644 -6.27 -32.35 -23.41
C ALA A 644 -5.35 -33.23 -24.26
N GLY A 645 -4.74 -34.26 -23.66
CA GLY A 645 -3.97 -35.27 -24.38
C GLY A 645 -2.70 -34.77 -25.09
N CYS A 646 -2.22 -33.57 -24.77
CA CYS A 646 -1.08 -32.92 -25.42
C CYS A 646 -0.24 -32.10 -24.42
N ASN A 647 0.89 -31.57 -24.90
CA ASN A 647 1.79 -30.73 -24.13
C ASN A 647 1.55 -29.24 -24.41
N LEU A 648 1.34 -28.45 -23.35
CA LEU A 648 1.41 -26.99 -23.41
C LEU A 648 2.79 -26.54 -22.94
N THR A 649 3.52 -25.81 -23.79
CA THR A 649 4.86 -25.28 -23.47
C THR A 649 4.80 -23.77 -23.26
N LEU A 650 5.36 -23.27 -22.16
CA LEU A 650 5.63 -21.84 -21.95
C LEU A 650 7.14 -21.61 -22.08
N LYS A 651 7.57 -20.63 -22.87
CA LYS A 651 9.00 -20.28 -22.96
C LYS A 651 9.22 -18.80 -23.31
N GLY A 652 10.48 -18.37 -23.29
CA GLY A 652 10.87 -17.03 -23.74
C GLY A 652 10.44 -15.89 -22.81
N GLY A 653 10.11 -16.20 -21.54
CA GLY A 653 9.59 -15.21 -20.59
C GLY A 653 8.14 -14.84 -20.86
N ALA A 654 7.33 -15.83 -21.25
CA ALA A 654 5.91 -15.64 -21.50
C ALA A 654 5.15 -15.37 -20.19
N VAL A 655 4.21 -14.42 -20.23
CA VAL A 655 3.34 -14.09 -19.10
C VAL A 655 1.91 -14.53 -19.38
N VAL A 656 1.43 -15.50 -18.62
CA VAL A 656 0.06 -16.01 -18.67
C VAL A 656 -0.74 -15.38 -17.54
N GLY A 657 -1.64 -14.48 -17.89
CA GLY A 657 -2.64 -13.93 -17.00
C GLY A 657 -3.88 -14.82 -16.96
N PHE A 658 -4.43 -15.11 -15.79
CA PHE A 658 -5.67 -15.89 -15.71
C PHE A 658 -6.80 -15.15 -15.00
N THR A 659 -8.03 -15.46 -15.41
CA THR A 659 -9.29 -15.01 -14.82
C THR A 659 -10.10 -16.21 -14.30
N GLY A 660 -11.21 -15.97 -13.60
CA GLY A 660 -12.07 -17.03 -13.09
C GLY A 660 -11.45 -17.88 -11.96
N SER A 661 -11.93 -19.12 -11.82
CA SER A 661 -11.56 -20.05 -10.74
C SER A 661 -10.33 -20.91 -11.05
N ALA A 662 -9.96 -21.06 -12.32
CA ALA A 662 -8.75 -21.78 -12.72
C ALA A 662 -8.06 -21.09 -13.91
N GLY A 663 -6.73 -21.13 -13.94
CA GLY A 663 -5.94 -20.70 -15.10
C GLY A 663 -5.85 -21.80 -16.14
N ILE A 664 -4.90 -22.70 -15.97
CA ILE A 664 -4.65 -23.85 -16.85
C ILE A 664 -5.21 -25.11 -16.18
N TRP A 665 -6.09 -25.83 -16.88
CA TRP A 665 -6.62 -27.12 -16.43
C TRP A 665 -6.03 -28.26 -17.25
N LEU A 666 -5.18 -29.07 -16.61
CA LEU A 666 -4.57 -30.24 -17.25
C LEU A 666 -5.52 -31.44 -17.17
N LYS A 667 -6.06 -31.84 -18.32
CA LYS A 667 -6.95 -33.00 -18.48
C LYS A 667 -6.13 -34.29 -18.65
N PRO A 668 -6.75 -35.49 -18.64
CA PRO A 668 -5.99 -36.74 -18.75
C PRO A 668 -5.13 -36.79 -20.02
N GLY A 669 -3.90 -37.29 -19.88
CA GLY A 669 -2.91 -37.42 -20.95
C GLY A 669 -2.18 -36.13 -21.31
N SER A 670 -2.45 -35.02 -20.63
CA SER A 670 -1.79 -33.73 -20.90
C SER A 670 -0.54 -33.48 -20.07
N SER A 671 0.28 -32.54 -20.51
CA SER A 671 1.39 -31.99 -19.72
C SER A 671 1.52 -30.49 -19.88
N LEU A 672 2.11 -29.86 -18.86
CA LEU A 672 2.61 -28.48 -18.92
C LEU A 672 4.13 -28.51 -18.77
N SER A 673 4.84 -27.87 -19.71
CA SER A 673 6.27 -27.58 -19.61
C SER A 673 6.51 -26.08 -19.64
N SER A 674 6.97 -25.48 -18.55
CA SER A 674 7.31 -24.05 -18.49
C SER A 674 8.81 -23.91 -18.34
N GLN A 675 9.50 -23.42 -19.38
CA GLN A 675 10.96 -23.28 -19.43
C GLN A 675 11.32 -21.81 -19.64
N GLY A 676 11.48 -21.07 -18.54
CA GLY A 676 11.90 -19.66 -18.55
C GLY A 676 13.42 -19.48 -18.58
N LEU A 677 13.88 -18.23 -18.49
CA LEU A 677 15.29 -17.90 -18.27
C LEU A 677 15.47 -17.26 -16.88
N PRO A 678 16.66 -17.35 -16.24
CA PRO A 678 16.85 -16.82 -14.89
C PRO A 678 16.56 -15.32 -14.75
N HIS A 679 16.94 -14.51 -15.74
CA HIS A 679 16.70 -13.06 -15.78
C HIS A 679 15.38 -12.69 -16.48
N ARG A 680 14.65 -13.69 -17.02
CA ARG A 680 13.39 -13.51 -17.74
C ARG A 680 12.51 -14.75 -17.57
N MET A 681 12.01 -14.92 -16.34
CA MET A 681 11.17 -16.04 -15.96
C MET A 681 9.86 -16.04 -16.75
N ASN A 682 9.29 -17.22 -17.01
CA ASN A 682 7.87 -17.28 -17.36
C ASN A 682 7.05 -16.87 -16.13
N VAL A 683 5.90 -16.24 -16.34
CA VAL A 683 5.06 -15.75 -15.24
C VAL A 683 3.65 -16.31 -15.39
N ILE A 684 3.07 -16.83 -14.32
CA ILE A 684 1.64 -17.13 -14.24
C ILE A 684 1.04 -16.26 -13.14
N THR A 685 0.16 -15.32 -13.53
CA THR A 685 -0.36 -14.28 -12.63
C THR A 685 -1.86 -14.13 -12.74
N ARG A 686 -2.51 -13.71 -11.66
CA ARG A 686 -3.91 -13.27 -11.73
C ARG A 686 -3.97 -11.91 -12.42
N TYR A 687 -4.88 -11.75 -13.39
CA TYR A 687 -4.98 -10.51 -14.17
C TYR A 687 -5.27 -9.28 -13.30
N SER A 688 -5.96 -9.46 -12.17
CA SER A 688 -6.33 -8.38 -11.25
C SER A 688 -5.14 -7.74 -10.55
N LEU A 689 -3.95 -8.37 -10.59
CA LEU A 689 -2.69 -7.79 -10.08
C LEU A 689 -1.97 -6.91 -11.14
N VAL A 690 -2.60 -6.69 -12.29
CA VAL A 690 -2.03 -5.92 -13.41
C VAL A 690 -3.05 -4.97 -14.04
N GLN A 691 -4.24 -5.48 -14.36
CA GLN A 691 -5.23 -4.74 -15.14
C GLN A 691 -6.22 -4.01 -14.23
N GLU A 692 -6.56 -2.77 -14.60
CA GLU A 692 -7.26 -1.78 -13.77
C GLU A 692 -8.72 -2.13 -13.43
N SER A 693 -9.39 -2.95 -14.24
CA SER A 693 -10.75 -3.41 -13.93
C SER A 693 -10.72 -4.85 -13.44
N PRO A 694 -11.32 -5.17 -12.29
CA PRO A 694 -11.76 -6.53 -12.06
C PRO A 694 -12.91 -6.79 -13.03
N ALA A 695 -12.71 -7.62 -14.05
CA ALA A 695 -13.81 -8.11 -14.88
C ALA A 695 -14.90 -8.68 -13.98
N ALA A 696 -16.16 -8.34 -14.28
CA ALA A 696 -17.32 -8.96 -13.68
C ALA A 696 -17.23 -10.48 -13.89
N GLY A 697 -16.92 -11.24 -12.84
CA GLY A 697 -16.72 -12.68 -12.94
C GLY A 697 -15.62 -13.28 -12.06
N ALA A 698 -14.92 -12.51 -11.22
CA ALA A 698 -14.09 -13.06 -10.16
C ALA A 698 -14.97 -13.69 -9.05
N SER A 699 -15.51 -14.87 -9.35
CA SER A 699 -16.07 -15.86 -8.40
C SER A 699 -16.77 -15.25 -7.19
N GLY A 700 -18.00 -14.78 -7.40
CA GLY A 700 -19.03 -15.00 -6.39
C GLY A 700 -19.09 -16.52 -6.15
N GLY A 701 -18.80 -16.90 -4.92
CA GLY A 701 -18.89 -18.26 -4.43
C GLY A 701 -17.53 -18.95 -4.24
N GLY A 702 -17.32 -19.51 -3.04
CA GLY A 702 -16.10 -20.04 -2.43
C GLY A 702 -15.27 -21.10 -3.16
N VAL A 703 -14.98 -20.93 -4.45
CA VAL A 703 -13.93 -21.66 -5.18
C VAL A 703 -12.63 -20.87 -5.14
N VAL A 704 -11.58 -21.51 -4.62
CA VAL A 704 -10.24 -20.91 -4.53
C VAL A 704 -9.60 -20.83 -5.91
N ALA A 705 -9.26 -19.62 -6.36
CA ALA A 705 -8.62 -19.41 -7.66
C ALA A 705 -7.30 -20.21 -7.75
N THR A 706 -7.09 -20.94 -8.85
CA THR A 706 -5.97 -21.88 -8.99
C THR A 706 -5.24 -21.67 -10.31
N ALA A 707 -3.95 -21.32 -10.28
CA ALA A 707 -3.17 -21.08 -11.50
C ALA A 707 -3.02 -22.34 -12.36
N ILE A 708 -2.60 -23.46 -11.78
CA ILE A 708 -2.57 -24.78 -12.44
C ILE A 708 -3.45 -25.77 -11.68
N TYR A 709 -4.48 -26.28 -12.37
CA TYR A 709 -5.43 -27.24 -11.82
C TYR A 709 -5.28 -28.60 -12.49
N THR A 710 -5.20 -29.68 -11.70
CA THR A 710 -5.09 -31.06 -12.21
C THR A 710 -6.27 -31.94 -11.82
N GLY A 711 -7.38 -31.34 -11.35
CA GLY A 711 -8.52 -32.09 -10.85
C GLY A 711 -9.26 -32.85 -11.93
N ASN A 712 -9.17 -34.18 -11.85
CA ASN A 712 -9.78 -35.11 -12.79
C ASN A 712 -10.27 -36.38 -12.06
N THR A 713 -11.38 -36.94 -12.50
CA THR A 713 -11.97 -38.18 -11.95
C THR A 713 -11.69 -39.38 -12.85
N GLY A 714 -11.55 -40.58 -12.28
CA GLY A 714 -11.41 -41.83 -13.06
C GLY A 714 -10.08 -41.97 -13.83
N VAL A 715 -9.05 -41.24 -13.41
CA VAL A 715 -7.74 -41.20 -14.07
C VAL A 715 -6.84 -42.35 -13.62
N THR A 716 -6.04 -42.89 -14.53
CA THR A 716 -5.00 -43.90 -14.24
C THR A 716 -3.62 -43.26 -14.34
N LEU A 717 -2.58 -43.90 -13.79
CA LEU A 717 -1.21 -43.35 -13.87
C LEU A 717 -0.72 -43.15 -15.32
N ALA A 718 -1.20 -43.97 -16.26
CA ALA A 718 -0.85 -43.88 -17.68
C ALA A 718 -1.44 -42.62 -18.35
N THR A 719 -2.57 -42.13 -17.84
CA THR A 719 -3.29 -40.97 -18.37
C THR A 719 -3.29 -39.79 -17.40
N ALA A 720 -2.53 -39.85 -16.31
CA ALA A 720 -2.45 -38.76 -15.34
C ALA A 720 -1.60 -37.60 -15.89
N PRO A 721 -2.01 -36.34 -15.65
CA PRO A 721 -1.30 -35.18 -16.17
C PRO A 721 0.07 -35.02 -15.51
N SER A 722 0.97 -34.27 -16.17
CA SER A 722 2.32 -33.97 -15.66
C SER A 722 2.62 -32.47 -15.71
N VAL A 723 3.38 -31.97 -14.74
CA VAL A 723 3.83 -30.57 -14.65
C VAL A 723 5.35 -30.54 -14.52
N ASP A 724 6.01 -29.80 -15.40
CA ASP A 724 7.43 -29.48 -15.34
C ASP A 724 7.60 -27.96 -15.49
N CYS A 725 8.11 -27.30 -14.46
CA CYS A 725 8.36 -25.87 -14.47
C CYS A 725 9.79 -25.59 -14.04
N ARG A 726 10.53 -24.87 -14.88
CA ARG A 726 11.82 -24.28 -14.60
C ARG A 726 11.80 -22.78 -14.84
N PHE A 727 12.42 -22.00 -13.95
CA PHE A 727 12.45 -20.53 -14.04
C PHE A 727 11.05 -19.93 -14.29
N THR A 728 10.08 -20.34 -13.47
CA THR A 728 8.70 -19.84 -13.53
C THR A 728 8.31 -19.13 -12.23
N ALA A 729 7.74 -17.93 -12.34
CA ALA A 729 7.23 -17.15 -11.21
C ALA A 729 5.70 -17.21 -11.15
N PHE A 730 5.16 -17.41 -9.95
CA PHE A 730 3.72 -17.55 -9.73
C PHE A 730 3.19 -16.45 -8.81
N HIS A 731 2.15 -15.77 -9.30
CA HIS A 731 1.47 -14.64 -8.66
C HIS A 731 -0.06 -14.82 -8.71
N PRO A 732 -0.65 -15.88 -8.12
CA PRO A 732 -2.08 -16.14 -8.20
C PRO A 732 -2.93 -15.19 -7.32
N GLY A 733 -2.28 -14.34 -6.51
CA GLY A 733 -2.93 -13.55 -5.46
C GLY A 733 -3.05 -14.33 -4.15
N TYR A 734 -3.32 -13.62 -3.04
CA TYR A 734 -3.43 -14.26 -1.74
C TYR A 734 -4.71 -15.10 -1.62
N GLY A 735 -4.65 -16.15 -0.81
CA GLY A 735 -5.76 -17.09 -0.65
C GLY A 735 -6.08 -17.92 -1.90
N SER A 736 -5.16 -17.97 -2.87
CA SER A 736 -5.26 -18.71 -4.14
C SER A 736 -4.21 -19.83 -4.22
N TYR A 737 -4.31 -20.75 -5.18
CA TYR A 737 -3.33 -21.81 -5.42
C TYR A 737 -2.41 -21.50 -6.60
N HIS A 738 -1.12 -21.79 -6.43
CA HIS A 738 -0.16 -21.89 -7.54
C HIS A 738 -0.42 -23.18 -8.34
N LEU A 739 -0.54 -24.29 -7.60
CA LEU A 739 -0.82 -25.62 -8.11
C LEU A 739 -1.66 -26.35 -7.05
N SER A 740 -2.75 -26.98 -7.47
CA SER A 740 -3.51 -27.87 -6.61
C SER A 740 -3.69 -29.24 -7.25
N THR A 741 -3.23 -30.27 -6.52
CA THR A 741 -3.54 -31.68 -6.79
C THR A 741 -4.53 -32.26 -5.78
N SER A 742 -5.12 -31.44 -4.91
CA SER A 742 -6.17 -31.85 -3.94
C SER A 742 -7.56 -31.35 -4.35
N ASP A 743 -8.59 -31.98 -3.80
CA ASP A 743 -10.00 -31.55 -3.97
C ASP A 743 -10.42 -30.38 -3.06
N GLY A 744 -9.48 -29.77 -2.32
CA GLY A 744 -9.74 -28.60 -1.48
C GLY A 744 -8.58 -28.21 -0.54
N VAL A 745 -8.75 -27.08 0.18
CA VAL A 745 -7.80 -26.59 1.21
C VAL A 745 -7.79 -27.55 2.39
N GLY A 746 -6.65 -28.20 2.64
CA GLY A 746 -6.51 -29.18 3.72
C GLY A 746 -7.28 -30.49 3.48
N GLY A 747 -7.78 -30.73 2.26
CA GLY A 747 -8.43 -31.99 1.89
C GLY A 747 -7.47 -33.17 2.02
N THR A 748 -7.99 -34.32 2.49
CA THR A 748 -7.24 -35.58 2.56
C THR A 748 -7.34 -36.40 1.26
N SER A 749 -8.08 -35.88 0.27
CA SER A 749 -8.35 -36.51 -1.00
C SER A 749 -7.57 -35.81 -2.11
N PHE A 750 -6.81 -36.60 -2.87
CA PHE A 750 -5.89 -36.10 -3.88
C PHE A 750 -6.23 -36.65 -5.26
N TYR A 751 -6.21 -35.77 -6.26
CA TYR A 751 -6.25 -36.11 -7.67
C TYR A 751 -4.94 -36.77 -8.09
N LEU A 752 -5.03 -37.73 -9.00
CA LEU A 752 -3.85 -38.41 -9.51
C LEU A 752 -3.15 -37.52 -10.55
N THR A 753 -2.01 -36.96 -10.16
CA THR A 753 -1.04 -36.29 -11.05
C THR A 753 0.18 -37.21 -11.18
N LYS A 754 0.64 -37.49 -12.40
CA LYS A 754 1.72 -38.46 -12.66
C LYS A 754 3.05 -37.98 -12.10
N SER A 755 3.44 -36.76 -12.46
CA SER A 755 4.68 -36.13 -12.01
C SER A 755 4.52 -34.62 -11.89
N VAL A 756 5.10 -34.05 -10.85
CA VAL A 756 5.28 -32.60 -10.67
C VAL A 756 6.77 -32.34 -10.42
N LEU A 757 7.41 -31.58 -11.30
CA LEU A 757 8.81 -31.15 -11.18
C LEU A 757 8.84 -29.62 -11.19
N LEU A 758 9.19 -29.01 -10.06
CA LEU A 758 9.35 -27.56 -9.94
C LEU A 758 10.81 -27.26 -9.60
N ARG A 759 11.49 -26.56 -10.51
CA ARG A 759 12.92 -26.20 -10.40
C ARG A 759 13.12 -24.71 -10.59
N ASP A 760 13.94 -24.06 -9.76
CA ASP A 760 14.30 -22.65 -9.95
C ASP A 760 13.09 -21.71 -10.04
N CYS A 761 11.95 -22.08 -9.43
CA CYS A 761 10.71 -21.31 -9.49
C CYS A 761 10.56 -20.38 -8.27
N GLN A 762 9.74 -19.35 -8.43
CA GLN A 762 9.42 -18.40 -7.38
C GLN A 762 7.90 -18.34 -7.15
N PHE A 763 7.46 -18.51 -5.91
CA PHE A 763 6.06 -18.57 -5.52
C PHE A 763 5.77 -17.45 -4.52
N TYR A 764 4.92 -16.49 -4.92
CA TYR A 764 4.56 -15.34 -4.09
C TYR A 764 3.13 -15.45 -3.57
N GLY A 765 2.98 -15.45 -2.24
CA GLY A 765 1.69 -15.68 -1.62
C GLY A 765 1.16 -17.09 -1.89
N GLY A 766 -0.17 -17.23 -1.94
CA GLY A 766 -0.86 -18.43 -2.40
C GLY A 766 -0.47 -19.74 -1.70
N ALA A 767 -0.82 -20.85 -2.32
CA ALA A 767 -0.57 -22.19 -1.79
C ALA A 767 -0.11 -23.18 -2.87
N LEU A 768 0.82 -24.06 -2.50
CA LEU A 768 1.12 -25.31 -3.19
C LEU A 768 0.41 -26.43 -2.44
N SER A 769 -0.64 -27.00 -3.03
CA SER A 769 -1.35 -28.16 -2.47
C SER A 769 -0.99 -29.42 -3.24
N LEU A 770 -0.20 -30.28 -2.61
CA LEU A 770 0.51 -31.38 -3.25
C LEU A 770 0.15 -32.72 -2.61
N GLY A 771 -0.16 -33.70 -3.45
CA GLY A 771 -0.45 -35.05 -3.02
C GLY A 771 -0.94 -35.93 -4.16
N ALA A 772 -0.95 -37.23 -3.91
CA ALA A 772 -1.53 -38.23 -4.81
C ALA A 772 -2.04 -39.43 -4.01
N ASN A 773 -2.85 -40.27 -4.64
CA ASN A 773 -3.39 -41.49 -4.04
C ASN A 773 -2.54 -42.76 -4.34
N THR A 774 -1.33 -42.60 -4.89
CA THR A 774 -0.41 -43.71 -5.20
C THR A 774 1.06 -43.30 -5.05
N ALA A 775 1.91 -44.24 -4.62
CA ALA A 775 3.35 -44.03 -4.47
C ALA A 775 4.12 -43.93 -5.79
N SER A 776 3.52 -44.37 -6.90
CA SER A 776 4.10 -44.23 -8.23
C SER A 776 4.03 -42.80 -8.78
N ALA A 777 3.21 -41.93 -8.18
CA ALA A 777 3.19 -40.51 -8.50
C ALA A 777 4.38 -39.82 -7.83
N THR A 778 5.03 -38.89 -8.56
CA THR A 778 6.26 -38.24 -8.11
C THR A 778 6.09 -36.73 -8.01
N VAL A 779 6.56 -36.13 -6.92
CA VAL A 779 6.59 -34.69 -6.73
C VAL A 779 7.99 -34.29 -6.27
N THR A 780 8.69 -33.53 -7.10
CA THR A 780 10.06 -33.07 -6.85
C THR A 780 10.09 -31.56 -6.92
N LEU A 781 10.50 -30.95 -5.82
CA LEU A 781 10.74 -29.52 -5.72
C LEU A 781 12.23 -29.30 -5.46
N ASN A 782 12.97 -28.71 -6.41
CA ASN A 782 14.40 -28.43 -6.25
C ASN A 782 14.68 -26.94 -6.44
N ASN A 783 15.38 -26.30 -5.51
CA ASN A 783 15.82 -24.92 -5.64
C ASN A 783 14.68 -23.92 -5.93
N ASN A 784 13.68 -23.81 -5.04
CA ASN A 784 12.62 -22.82 -5.23
C ASN A 784 12.52 -21.83 -4.06
N LEU A 785 11.91 -20.68 -4.34
CA LEU A 785 11.54 -19.67 -3.35
C LEU A 785 10.04 -19.72 -3.12
N VAL A 786 9.62 -19.86 -1.86
CA VAL A 786 8.23 -19.66 -1.43
C VAL A 786 8.16 -18.52 -0.43
N TYR A 787 7.62 -17.38 -0.88
CA TYR A 787 7.52 -16.15 -0.11
C TYR A 787 6.08 -15.94 0.39
N ARG A 788 5.88 -16.00 1.72
CA ARG A 788 4.61 -15.72 2.40
C ARG A 788 3.42 -16.52 1.86
N GLY A 789 3.64 -17.79 1.56
CA GLY A 789 2.61 -18.71 1.06
C GLY A 789 2.31 -19.85 2.03
N SER A 790 1.77 -20.94 1.49
CA SER A 790 1.74 -22.23 2.17
C SER A 790 2.17 -23.37 1.26
N VAL A 791 2.84 -24.37 1.86
CA VAL A 791 3.14 -25.65 1.22
C VAL A 791 2.42 -26.72 2.03
N VAL A 792 1.46 -27.38 1.39
CA VAL A 792 0.64 -28.44 1.98
C VAL A 792 0.95 -29.73 1.24
N CYS A 793 1.41 -30.75 1.95
CA CYS A 793 1.71 -32.05 1.36
C CYS A 793 0.99 -33.20 2.09
N GLY A 794 0.34 -34.07 1.32
CA GLY A 794 -0.44 -35.23 1.80
C GLY A 794 -0.45 -36.40 0.81
N GLY A 795 -1.01 -37.54 1.24
CA GLY A 795 -1.27 -38.69 0.35
C GLY A 795 -0.07 -39.63 0.15
N LEU A 796 -0.21 -40.60 -0.75
CA LEU A 796 0.71 -41.74 -0.93
C LEU A 796 1.90 -41.47 -1.85
N MET A 797 2.06 -40.26 -2.40
CA MET A 797 3.10 -39.93 -3.40
C MET A 797 4.54 -40.16 -2.94
N THR A 798 5.47 -40.27 -3.89
CA THR A 798 6.91 -40.03 -3.63
C THR A 798 7.17 -38.53 -3.69
N PHE A 799 7.80 -37.97 -2.65
CA PHE A 799 7.99 -36.52 -2.49
C PHE A 799 9.43 -36.15 -2.12
N SER A 800 9.98 -35.10 -2.74
CA SER A 800 11.26 -34.51 -2.33
C SER A 800 11.21 -32.98 -2.41
N MET A 801 11.69 -32.31 -1.37
CA MET A 801 11.89 -30.86 -1.32
C MET A 801 13.33 -30.56 -0.90
N ARG A 802 14.11 -29.98 -1.82
CA ARG A 802 15.55 -29.68 -1.62
C ARG A 802 15.95 -28.28 -2.07
N ASN A 803 16.88 -27.67 -1.32
CA ASN A 803 17.46 -26.36 -1.65
C ASN A 803 16.41 -25.23 -1.70
N HIS A 804 15.34 -25.29 -0.90
CA HIS A 804 14.31 -24.23 -0.90
C HIS A 804 14.63 -23.11 0.08
N LEU A 805 14.19 -21.89 -0.25
CA LEU A 805 13.90 -20.87 0.73
C LEU A 805 12.38 -20.77 0.93
N ASN A 806 11.92 -21.13 2.13
CA ASN A 806 10.57 -20.89 2.59
C ASN A 806 10.64 -19.69 3.56
N TYR A 807 10.18 -18.52 3.13
CA TYR A 807 10.25 -17.29 3.93
C TYR A 807 8.85 -16.86 4.39
N LYS A 808 8.61 -16.86 5.71
CA LYS A 808 7.32 -16.59 6.35
C LYS A 808 6.18 -17.44 5.80
N THR A 809 6.50 -18.68 5.43
CA THR A 809 5.59 -19.63 4.76
C THR A 809 5.06 -20.65 5.77
N ALA A 810 3.78 -21.01 5.65
CA ALA A 810 3.19 -22.08 6.44
C ALA A 810 3.48 -23.44 5.80
N ILE A 811 4.12 -24.35 6.53
CA ILE A 811 4.46 -25.70 6.06
C ILE A 811 3.57 -26.71 6.79
N SER A 812 2.79 -27.47 6.03
CA SER A 812 1.90 -28.51 6.55
C SER A 812 2.22 -29.86 5.91
N VAL A 813 2.58 -30.82 6.74
CA VAL A 813 3.03 -32.16 6.33
C VAL A 813 2.11 -33.21 6.96
N THR A 814 1.44 -34.01 6.13
CA THR A 814 0.62 -35.15 6.54
C THR A 814 1.11 -36.41 5.84
N ALA A 815 2.16 -37.03 6.40
CA ALA A 815 2.86 -38.13 5.76
C ALA A 815 2.20 -39.50 6.07
N PRO A 816 2.00 -40.39 5.08
CA PRO A 816 1.46 -41.72 5.32
C PRO A 816 2.53 -42.68 5.88
N THR A 817 2.09 -43.78 6.48
CA THR A 817 2.98 -44.88 6.89
C THR A 817 3.74 -45.44 5.69
N GLY A 818 5.06 -45.63 5.81
CA GLY A 818 5.91 -46.16 4.74
C GLY A 818 6.19 -45.15 3.61
N ASN A 819 6.00 -43.86 3.86
CA ASN A 819 6.34 -42.80 2.91
C ASN A 819 7.84 -42.80 2.54
N THR A 820 8.14 -42.21 1.38
CA THR A 820 9.50 -41.99 0.86
C THR A 820 9.86 -40.50 0.83
N TRP A 821 9.27 -39.71 1.73
CA TRP A 821 9.33 -38.25 1.64
C TRP A 821 10.65 -37.71 2.15
N VAL A 822 11.25 -36.79 1.37
CA VAL A 822 12.56 -36.19 1.65
C VAL A 822 12.45 -34.68 1.79
N PHE A 823 12.98 -34.14 2.89
CA PHE A 823 13.14 -32.70 3.12
C PHE A 823 14.59 -32.43 3.54
N LYS A 824 15.44 -31.94 2.62
CA LYS A 824 16.84 -31.65 2.93
C LYS A 824 17.30 -30.33 2.36
N ASP A 825 18.32 -29.72 2.95
CA ASP A 825 19.00 -28.54 2.38
C ASP A 825 18.11 -27.29 2.25
N ASN A 826 16.96 -27.27 2.95
CA ASN A 826 16.01 -26.16 2.88
C ASN A 826 16.28 -25.14 4.00
N ALA A 827 16.02 -23.86 3.72
CA ALA A 827 15.89 -22.80 4.71
C ALA A 827 14.41 -22.51 4.99
N PHE A 828 13.98 -22.75 6.24
CA PHE A 828 12.69 -22.38 6.79
C PHE A 828 12.87 -21.13 7.65
N ASP A 829 12.62 -19.97 7.07
CA ASP A 829 12.82 -18.67 7.72
C ASP A 829 11.50 -18.06 8.17
N ALA A 830 11.35 -17.87 9.49
CA ALA A 830 10.12 -17.40 10.14
C ALA A 830 8.87 -18.23 9.72
N CYS A 831 9.08 -19.50 9.39
CA CYS A 831 8.02 -20.44 9.03
C CYS A 831 7.27 -20.95 10.26
N THR A 832 6.00 -21.27 10.05
CA THR A 832 5.27 -22.20 10.91
C THR A 832 5.35 -23.59 10.29
N VAL A 833 5.65 -24.61 11.10
CA VAL A 833 5.78 -26.00 10.64
C VAL A 833 4.84 -26.88 11.45
N THR A 834 3.90 -27.51 10.75
CA THR A 834 2.97 -28.49 11.32
C THR A 834 3.21 -29.83 10.66
N GLN A 835 3.43 -30.87 11.47
CA GLN A 835 3.62 -32.23 11.00
C GLN A 835 2.64 -33.18 11.70
N SER A 836 2.01 -34.03 10.91
CA SER A 836 1.12 -35.10 11.37
C SER A 836 1.35 -36.38 10.56
N GLY A 837 0.91 -37.52 11.10
CA GLY A 837 1.13 -38.83 10.47
C GLY A 837 2.50 -39.43 10.81
N ALA A 838 3.08 -40.17 9.85
CA ALA A 838 4.35 -40.86 10.03
C ALA A 838 5.55 -39.89 9.98
N ALA A 839 6.71 -40.34 10.48
CA ALA A 839 7.96 -39.61 10.32
C ALA A 839 8.35 -39.51 8.83
N VAL A 840 8.99 -38.40 8.46
CA VAL A 840 9.55 -38.17 7.11
C VAL A 840 11.07 -38.24 7.17
N THR A 841 11.73 -38.47 6.03
CA THR A 841 13.19 -38.37 5.96
C THR A 841 13.57 -36.91 5.84
N HIS A 842 14.22 -36.34 6.86
CA HIS A 842 14.72 -34.98 6.80
C HIS A 842 16.07 -34.87 7.51
N ASP A 843 16.92 -33.97 7.01
CA ASP A 843 18.22 -33.61 7.60
C ASP A 843 18.82 -32.40 6.87
N TYR A 844 19.85 -31.75 7.41
CA TYR A 844 20.55 -30.61 6.79
C TYR A 844 19.67 -29.39 6.48
N ASN A 845 18.54 -29.21 7.17
CA ASN A 845 17.69 -28.02 6.98
C ASN A 845 18.09 -26.88 7.95
N GLY A 846 17.98 -25.64 7.49
CA GLY A 846 18.05 -24.43 8.30
C GLY A 846 16.68 -24.02 8.82
N TYR A 847 16.53 -23.89 10.13
CA TYR A 847 15.35 -23.32 10.80
C TYR A 847 15.73 -21.95 11.35
N VAL A 848 15.53 -20.92 10.53
CA VAL A 848 15.89 -19.53 10.80
C VAL A 848 14.69 -18.84 11.43
N ASN A 849 14.79 -18.32 12.65
CA ASN A 849 13.67 -17.65 13.33
C ASN A 849 12.35 -18.45 13.36
N ALA A 850 12.39 -19.76 13.15
CA ALA A 850 11.21 -20.60 13.01
C ALA A 850 10.67 -21.00 14.39
N SER A 851 9.35 -20.97 14.56
CA SER A 851 8.70 -21.33 15.83
C SER A 851 8.64 -22.85 16.07
N ALA A 852 8.79 -23.64 15.01
CA ALA A 852 8.79 -25.09 15.03
C ALA A 852 9.70 -25.67 13.93
N ARG A 853 9.99 -26.97 14.02
CA ARG A 853 10.78 -27.73 13.03
C ARG A 853 10.16 -29.10 12.77
N LEU A 854 10.59 -29.77 11.70
CA LEU A 854 10.20 -31.16 11.45
C LEU A 854 10.69 -32.07 12.60
N THR A 855 9.94 -33.13 12.85
CA THR A 855 10.15 -34.02 13.99
C THR A 855 10.18 -35.50 13.57
N PRO A 856 11.00 -36.35 14.24
CA PRO A 856 11.95 -36.00 15.32
C PRO A 856 13.14 -35.17 14.80
N SER A 857 13.84 -34.45 15.67
CA SER A 857 14.94 -33.58 15.23
C SER A 857 16.07 -34.36 14.56
N ALA A 858 16.56 -33.90 13.40
CA ALA A 858 17.64 -34.56 12.68
C ALA A 858 19.04 -34.02 13.07
N PRO A 859 20.12 -34.81 12.94
CA PRO A 859 21.44 -34.46 13.47
C PRO A 859 22.14 -33.27 12.80
N ASN A 860 21.91 -33.03 11.51
CA ASN A 860 22.58 -31.98 10.75
C ASN A 860 21.70 -30.73 10.55
N ASP A 861 20.45 -30.76 11.01
CA ASP A 861 19.58 -29.58 11.03
C ASP A 861 20.20 -28.44 11.88
N ARG A 862 20.00 -27.20 11.43
CA ARG A 862 20.51 -25.98 12.08
C ARG A 862 19.36 -25.12 12.56
N VAL A 863 19.38 -24.70 13.82
CA VAL A 863 18.44 -23.71 14.35
C VAL A 863 19.20 -22.39 14.50
N ILE A 864 18.77 -21.37 13.77
CA ILE A 864 19.50 -20.11 13.60
C ILE A 864 18.63 -18.96 14.12
N ALA A 865 19.12 -18.24 15.12
CA ALA A 865 18.37 -17.15 15.78
C ALA A 865 18.57 -15.77 15.12
N SER A 866 19.52 -15.65 14.20
CA SER A 866 19.76 -14.42 13.44
C SER A 866 20.37 -14.77 12.10
N PHE A 867 19.70 -14.33 11.03
CA PHE A 867 20.12 -14.47 9.65
C PHE A 867 19.59 -13.27 8.88
N ALA A 868 20.35 -12.78 7.91
CA ALA A 868 20.00 -11.64 7.10
C ALA A 868 20.37 -11.91 5.63
N TYR A 869 19.45 -11.58 4.73
CA TYR A 869 19.71 -11.56 3.30
C TYR A 869 20.20 -10.17 2.88
N SER A 870 20.92 -10.12 1.77
CA SER A 870 21.45 -8.89 1.20
C SER A 870 20.32 -7.94 0.79
N THR A 871 20.44 -6.68 1.20
CA THR A 871 19.57 -5.60 0.72
C THR A 871 20.14 -4.91 -0.53
N ALA A 872 21.32 -5.33 -1.02
CA ALA A 872 21.95 -4.74 -2.19
C ALA A 872 21.29 -5.25 -3.48
N SER A 873 21.07 -4.36 -4.44
CA SER A 873 20.46 -4.66 -5.76
C SER A 873 21.37 -5.43 -6.72
N VAL A 874 22.34 -6.19 -6.21
CA VAL A 874 23.26 -6.98 -7.04
C VAL A 874 22.62 -8.35 -7.29
N GLY A 875 22.41 -8.71 -8.55
CA GLY A 875 21.90 -10.03 -8.95
C GLY A 875 20.42 -10.06 -9.34
N LEU A 876 19.82 -11.26 -9.28
CA LEU A 876 18.47 -11.56 -9.78
C LEU A 876 17.37 -11.45 -8.72
N GLY A 877 17.71 -11.03 -7.50
CA GLY A 877 16.75 -10.82 -6.41
C GLY A 877 17.41 -10.56 -5.05
N PRO A 878 16.63 -10.34 -3.98
CA PRO A 878 17.15 -9.90 -2.68
C PRO A 878 17.57 -11.03 -1.74
N TRP A 879 17.52 -12.30 -2.17
CA TRP A 879 17.67 -13.46 -1.28
C TRP A 879 19.09 -14.02 -1.21
N TYR A 880 20.10 -13.24 -1.60
CA TYR A 880 21.49 -13.61 -1.41
C TYR A 880 21.88 -13.56 0.07
N HIS A 881 22.72 -14.51 0.51
CA HIS A 881 23.35 -14.51 1.81
C HIS A 881 24.41 -13.39 1.90
N THR A 882 24.48 -12.74 3.07
CA THR A 882 25.49 -11.72 3.37
C THR A 882 26.79 -12.31 3.90
N ASP A 883 27.90 -11.57 3.78
CA ASP A 883 29.20 -11.96 4.36
C ASP A 883 29.13 -12.26 5.87
N ALA A 884 28.35 -11.46 6.61
CA ALA A 884 28.11 -11.67 8.03
C ALA A 884 27.37 -12.99 8.32
N THR A 885 26.54 -13.46 7.38
CA THR A 885 25.80 -14.73 7.49
C THR A 885 26.58 -15.95 7.02
N TYR A 886 27.67 -15.80 6.26
CA TYR A 886 28.56 -16.93 5.95
C TYR A 886 29.09 -17.61 7.21
N ALA A 887 29.26 -16.85 8.30
CA ALA A 887 29.62 -17.37 9.62
C ALA A 887 28.48 -18.08 10.37
N THR A 888 27.21 -17.91 9.95
CA THR A 888 26.01 -18.38 10.68
C THR A 888 25.48 -19.77 10.27
N GLY A 889 26.12 -20.42 9.29
CA GLY A 889 26.12 -21.89 9.20
C GLY A 889 25.20 -22.57 8.17
N LEU A 890 24.75 -21.86 7.13
CA LEU A 890 24.11 -22.51 5.95
C LEU A 890 25.09 -22.75 4.79
N VAL A 891 26.18 -21.99 4.71
CA VAL A 891 27.18 -22.12 3.63
C VAL A 891 28.03 -23.37 3.81
N ASP A 892 28.20 -24.16 2.74
CA ASP A 892 28.91 -25.45 2.65
C ASP A 892 28.40 -26.52 3.64
N ARG A 893 27.09 -26.51 3.92
CA ARG A 893 26.46 -27.40 4.91
C ARG A 893 25.33 -28.25 4.36
N GLY A 894 25.14 -28.31 3.04
CA GLY A 894 24.14 -29.17 2.41
C GLY A 894 24.48 -30.66 2.52
N SER A 895 23.60 -31.50 1.98
CA SER A 895 23.69 -32.96 2.02
C SER A 895 24.23 -33.57 0.72
N GLN A 896 24.48 -32.74 -0.29
CA GLN A 896 24.90 -33.13 -1.63
C GLN A 896 26.00 -32.19 -2.14
N THR A 897 26.83 -32.68 -3.06
CA THR A 897 27.70 -31.79 -3.84
C THR A 897 26.90 -30.96 -4.82
N TRP A 898 27.46 -29.84 -5.28
CA TRP A 898 26.83 -28.98 -6.28
C TRP A 898 26.38 -29.74 -7.54
N GLY A 899 27.17 -30.73 -7.99
CA GLY A 899 26.82 -31.51 -9.17
C GLY A 899 25.61 -32.42 -8.94
N ALA A 900 25.55 -33.09 -7.77
CA ALA A 900 24.42 -33.96 -7.41
C ALA A 900 23.13 -33.18 -7.08
N ALA A 901 23.24 -31.89 -6.74
CA ALA A 901 22.13 -31.00 -6.49
C ALA A 901 21.61 -30.28 -7.76
N GLY A 902 22.39 -30.31 -8.85
CA GLY A 902 22.10 -29.57 -10.09
C GLY A 902 22.35 -28.06 -9.95
N LEU A 903 23.32 -27.65 -9.13
CA LEU A 903 23.55 -26.25 -8.73
C LEU A 903 24.91 -25.69 -9.17
N ALA A 904 25.65 -26.35 -10.09
CA ALA A 904 27.00 -25.93 -10.52
C ALA A 904 27.10 -24.47 -10.99
N HIS A 905 26.01 -23.93 -11.56
CA HIS A 905 25.92 -22.58 -12.13
C HIS A 905 25.15 -21.58 -11.24
N HIS A 906 24.82 -21.98 -10.02
CA HIS A 906 24.04 -21.18 -9.09
C HIS A 906 24.90 -20.63 -7.96
N THR A 907 24.37 -19.70 -7.18
CA THR A 907 25.04 -19.10 -6.02
C THR A 907 24.02 -18.50 -5.05
N VAL A 908 24.33 -18.57 -3.76
CA VAL A 908 23.66 -17.76 -2.73
C VAL A 908 24.45 -16.48 -2.41
N LYS A 909 25.61 -16.26 -3.02
CA LYS A 909 26.55 -15.19 -2.62
C LYS A 909 26.37 -13.93 -3.46
N THR A 910 26.47 -12.76 -2.82
CA THR A 910 26.44 -11.45 -3.50
C THR A 910 27.63 -11.24 -4.43
N ALA A 911 28.75 -11.96 -4.18
CA ALA A 911 29.92 -12.00 -5.05
C ALA A 911 29.67 -12.69 -6.41
N GLN A 912 28.49 -13.29 -6.62
CA GLN A 912 28.10 -13.96 -7.86
C GLN A 912 29.06 -15.09 -8.28
N THR A 913 29.76 -15.71 -7.33
CA THR A 913 30.64 -16.85 -7.62
C THR A 913 29.80 -18.13 -7.67
N PRO A 914 29.74 -18.85 -8.81
CA PRO A 914 29.00 -20.10 -8.91
C PRO A 914 29.53 -21.16 -7.92
N GLU A 915 28.65 -22.03 -7.43
CA GLU A 915 28.98 -23.13 -6.51
C GLU A 915 30.17 -23.97 -6.98
N ARG A 916 30.34 -24.19 -8.30
CA ARG A 916 31.46 -24.97 -8.84
C ARG A 916 32.83 -24.28 -8.73
N LEU A 917 32.84 -22.94 -8.65
CA LEU A 917 34.05 -22.11 -8.66
C LEU A 917 34.39 -21.52 -7.29
N ASP A 918 33.52 -21.71 -6.32
CA ASP A 918 33.72 -21.17 -4.99
C ASP A 918 34.86 -21.90 -4.27
N ALA A 919 35.80 -21.14 -3.71
CA ALA A 919 37.03 -21.69 -3.14
C ALA A 919 36.79 -22.42 -1.82
N SER A 920 35.69 -22.11 -1.10
CA SER A 920 35.24 -22.93 0.04
C SER A 920 34.63 -24.25 -0.42
N SER A 921 34.24 -24.34 -1.70
CA SER A 921 33.58 -25.50 -2.30
C SER A 921 34.45 -26.30 -3.31
N ALA A 922 35.71 -25.91 -3.52
CA ALA A 922 36.59 -26.50 -4.52
C ALA A 922 36.98 -27.96 -4.19
N SER A 923 36.50 -28.89 -5.01
CA SER A 923 36.60 -30.37 -4.94
C SER A 923 35.73 -31.03 -3.85
N ASN A 924 34.56 -31.54 -4.28
CA ASN A 924 33.69 -32.42 -3.48
C ASN A 924 32.96 -31.76 -2.29
N ALA A 925 32.82 -30.43 -2.29
CA ALA A 925 32.13 -29.73 -1.23
C ALA A 925 30.61 -29.71 -1.41
N LEU A 926 29.94 -29.56 -0.26
CA LEU A 926 28.50 -29.63 -0.11
C LEU A 926 27.89 -28.28 -0.52
N VAL A 927 26.72 -28.28 -1.15
CA VAL A 927 26.00 -27.04 -1.51
C VAL A 927 25.67 -26.19 -0.29
N ASP A 928 25.46 -24.90 -0.52
CA ASP A 928 24.88 -24.01 0.48
C ASP A 928 23.41 -24.41 0.79
N GLY A 929 22.94 -24.12 1.99
CA GLY A 929 21.56 -24.39 2.40
C GLY A 929 20.61 -23.25 1.99
N GLY A 930 19.50 -23.57 1.33
CA GLY A 930 18.51 -22.59 0.89
C GLY A 930 18.45 -22.40 -0.63
N PHE A 931 17.82 -21.30 -1.06
CA PHE A 931 17.58 -20.98 -2.47
C PHE A 931 18.79 -20.30 -3.11
N HIS A 932 19.20 -20.79 -4.29
CA HIS A 932 20.30 -20.25 -5.07
C HIS A 932 19.79 -19.59 -6.35
N PHE A 933 20.31 -18.41 -6.67
CA PHE A 933 20.09 -17.80 -7.97
C PHE A 933 21.11 -18.32 -8.98
N ALA A 934 20.79 -18.28 -10.28
CA ALA A 934 21.82 -18.39 -11.30
C ALA A 934 22.85 -17.26 -11.11
N ALA A 935 24.13 -17.58 -11.16
CA ALA A 935 25.18 -16.58 -11.06
C ALA A 935 25.15 -15.66 -12.29
N ILE A 936 25.41 -14.36 -12.08
CA ILE A 936 25.42 -13.36 -13.15
C ILE A 936 26.82 -12.81 -13.41
N ASP A 937 27.06 -12.33 -14.63
CA ASP A 937 28.14 -11.38 -14.89
C ASP A 937 27.73 -10.02 -14.32
N VAL A 938 28.47 -9.55 -13.31
CA VAL A 938 28.20 -8.28 -12.62
C VAL A 938 28.32 -7.04 -13.52
N THR A 939 28.96 -7.16 -14.68
CA THR A 939 29.10 -6.08 -15.67
C THR A 939 27.85 -5.93 -16.51
N THR A 940 27.22 -7.04 -16.90
CA THR A 940 26.05 -7.04 -17.79
C THR A 940 24.73 -7.16 -17.02
N GLY A 941 24.75 -7.72 -15.81
CA GLY A 941 23.56 -8.05 -15.05
C GLY A 941 22.83 -9.32 -15.54
N LEU A 942 23.38 -10.00 -16.54
CA LEU A 942 22.81 -11.21 -17.14
C LEU A 942 23.47 -12.48 -16.56
N PRO A 943 22.80 -13.65 -16.61
CA PRO A 943 23.41 -14.92 -16.22
C PRO A 943 24.75 -15.15 -16.94
N MET A 944 25.66 -15.88 -16.30
CA MET A 944 26.96 -16.16 -16.90
C MET A 944 26.82 -16.92 -18.23
N ASP A 945 27.60 -16.46 -19.21
CA ASP A 945 27.87 -17.09 -20.51
C ASP A 945 29.40 -17.17 -20.60
N SER A 946 29.95 -18.29 -20.14
CA SER A 946 31.37 -18.46 -19.85
C SER A 946 32.22 -18.56 -21.11
N ASP A 947 31.65 -18.98 -22.24
CA ASP A 947 32.37 -19.11 -23.50
C ASP A 947 31.98 -18.07 -24.56
N GLY A 948 30.93 -17.28 -24.29
CA GLY A 948 30.56 -16.10 -25.05
C GLY A 948 29.82 -16.41 -26.35
N ASP A 949 29.15 -17.56 -26.45
CA ASP A 949 28.42 -17.96 -27.65
C ASP A 949 26.95 -17.47 -27.68
N GLY A 950 26.49 -16.87 -26.58
CA GLY A 950 25.16 -16.29 -26.42
C GLY A 950 24.15 -17.21 -25.73
N LEU A 951 24.53 -18.43 -25.33
CA LEU A 951 23.75 -19.27 -24.43
C LEU A 951 24.32 -19.16 -23.01
N PHE A 952 23.43 -19.09 -22.01
CA PHE A 952 23.87 -19.02 -20.61
C PHE A 952 24.25 -20.39 -20.11
N ASP A 953 25.31 -20.48 -19.29
CA ASP A 953 25.83 -21.77 -18.82
C ASP A 953 24.73 -22.64 -18.19
N VAL A 954 23.80 -22.03 -17.44
CA VAL A 954 22.71 -22.73 -16.72
C VAL A 954 21.63 -23.33 -17.64
N ILE A 955 21.62 -22.87 -18.90
CA ILE A 955 20.76 -23.39 -19.97
C ILE A 955 21.49 -24.49 -20.74
N GLU A 956 22.78 -24.30 -20.97
CA GLU A 956 23.63 -25.28 -21.65
C GLU A 956 23.85 -26.54 -20.80
N ASP A 957 24.20 -26.37 -19.52
CA ASP A 957 24.15 -27.39 -18.47
C ASP A 957 22.74 -27.45 -17.87
N SER A 958 21.82 -28.03 -18.64
CA SER A 958 20.40 -28.09 -18.29
C SER A 958 20.11 -28.89 -17.01
N ASN A 959 20.99 -29.83 -16.67
CA ASN A 959 20.88 -30.66 -15.48
C ASN A 959 21.61 -30.04 -14.28
N GLY A 960 22.58 -29.15 -14.51
CA GLY A 960 23.31 -28.36 -13.53
C GLY A 960 24.42 -29.14 -12.81
N ASP A 961 24.88 -30.26 -13.36
CA ASP A 961 25.86 -31.17 -12.74
C ASP A 961 27.32 -30.75 -12.98
N GLY A 962 27.54 -29.69 -13.76
CA GLY A 962 28.84 -29.16 -14.16
C GLY A 962 29.64 -30.08 -15.07
N ILE A 963 29.00 -31.04 -15.74
CA ILE A 963 29.58 -31.87 -16.81
C ILE A 963 28.73 -31.80 -18.09
N ALA A 964 29.32 -31.37 -19.21
CA ALA A 964 28.59 -31.29 -20.49
C ALA A 964 28.16 -32.70 -20.94
N GLY A 965 26.88 -33.00 -20.80
CA GLY A 965 26.30 -34.32 -21.01
C GLY A 965 25.71 -34.53 -22.41
N ALA A 966 25.13 -35.71 -22.61
CA ALA A 966 24.43 -36.02 -23.85
C ALA A 966 23.11 -35.22 -23.95
N GLY A 967 23.00 -34.35 -24.96
CA GLY A 967 21.83 -33.48 -25.17
C GLY A 967 22.02 -32.03 -24.68
N GLU A 968 23.20 -31.72 -24.15
CA GLU A 968 23.61 -30.39 -23.68
C GLU A 968 24.66 -29.78 -24.62
N SER A 969 24.74 -28.44 -24.65
CA SER A 969 25.87 -27.74 -25.28
C SER A 969 26.98 -27.49 -24.26
N SER A 970 28.19 -27.20 -24.73
CA SER A 970 29.31 -26.94 -23.83
C SER A 970 29.34 -25.47 -23.48
N TRP A 971 29.29 -25.13 -22.19
CA TRP A 971 29.46 -23.77 -21.67
C TRP A 971 30.92 -23.34 -21.50
N THR A 972 31.86 -24.16 -21.97
CA THR A 972 33.31 -23.87 -21.85
C THR A 972 33.98 -23.78 -23.21
N SER A 973 33.22 -24.01 -24.28
CA SER A 973 33.75 -24.18 -25.61
C SER A 973 32.68 -23.69 -26.59
N PRO A 974 32.87 -22.48 -27.14
CA PRO A 974 31.79 -21.77 -27.78
C PRO A 974 31.31 -22.50 -29.02
N ASN A 975 30.00 -22.62 -29.17
CA ASN A 975 29.41 -23.33 -30.28
C ASN A 975 29.13 -22.35 -31.43
N ASN A 976 30.20 -21.94 -32.14
CA ASN A 976 30.17 -20.92 -33.19
C ASN A 976 29.38 -21.31 -34.47
N GLY A 977 28.46 -22.29 -34.40
CA GLY A 977 27.56 -22.65 -35.49
C GLY A 977 28.22 -23.41 -36.65
N LEU A 978 29.39 -24.04 -36.45
CA LEU A 978 30.07 -24.82 -37.51
C LEU A 978 30.15 -26.34 -37.23
N GLY A 979 29.45 -26.87 -36.23
CA GLY A 979 29.33 -28.32 -35.97
C GLY A 979 27.87 -28.76 -35.89
N GLY A 980 27.45 -29.68 -36.76
CA GLY A 980 26.04 -30.01 -36.97
C GLY A 980 25.34 -30.79 -35.85
N GLY A 981 24.05 -30.46 -35.64
CA GLY A 981 23.10 -31.30 -34.91
C GLY A 981 22.04 -30.54 -34.10
N THR A 982 21.01 -30.01 -34.77
CA THR A 982 19.66 -29.68 -34.24
C THR A 982 19.52 -29.01 -32.86
N LEU A 983 19.43 -27.67 -32.85
CA LEU A 983 18.29 -26.87 -32.36
C LEU A 983 18.56 -25.39 -32.69
N PHE A 984 17.87 -24.89 -33.70
CA PHE A 984 17.95 -23.50 -34.15
C PHE A 984 17.12 -22.63 -33.18
N LEU A 985 17.76 -21.94 -32.24
CA LEU A 985 17.16 -20.78 -31.57
C LEU A 985 17.52 -19.53 -32.38
N LEU A 986 16.64 -19.17 -33.32
CA LEU A 986 16.77 -17.92 -34.05
C LEU A 986 16.41 -16.77 -33.10
N PHE A 987 17.41 -16.08 -32.55
CA PHE A 987 17.24 -14.68 -32.22
C PHE A 987 17.10 -13.93 -33.54
N THR A 988 15.88 -13.58 -33.94
CA THR A 988 15.70 -12.57 -34.98
C THR A 988 16.19 -11.23 -34.43
N PRO A 989 17.22 -10.59 -35.03
CA PRO A 989 17.30 -9.15 -34.98
C PRO A 989 16.08 -8.62 -35.73
N LEU A 990 15.49 -7.56 -35.19
CA LEU A 990 14.41 -6.76 -35.79
C LEU A 990 14.60 -6.59 -37.31
N LYS A 991 13.49 -6.66 -38.05
CA LYS A 991 13.42 -6.44 -39.50
C LYS A 991 12.91 -5.02 -39.79
N PRO A 992 13.13 -4.56 -41.04
CA PRO A 992 14.08 -3.51 -41.42
C PRO A 992 13.72 -2.10 -40.94
#